data_AF-A0AB39R6P1-F1
#
_entry.id   AF-A0AB39R6P1-F1
#
_cell.length_a   1.000
_cell.length_b   1.000
_cell.length_c   1.000
_cell.angle_alpha   90.00
_cell.angle_beta   90.00
_cell.angle_gamma   90.00
#
_symmetry.space_group_name_H-M   'P 1'
#
loop_
_entity.id
_entity.type
_entity.pdbx_description
1 polymer ?
#
loop_
_entity_poly.entity_id
_entity_poly.type
_entity_poly.pdbx_seq_one_letter_code
_entity_poly.pdbx_strand_id
1 'polypeptide(L)'
;MTTLMASLTGDDPASEADAAFTAAIEEFVVEVPRFDAIRLIEVARQQFLPMAREGEIPVTAEAGAVYVELLALIALTARQETGTATSEAGFQEMSHFVSSAKEGLSKILYLAQLRSFARVDPTDKLAMVSLFIRGAEVWMRNPSYPEMVEETNLALLDGVESVRAALQAQLGFNATDAVAVLDACHDLQQDRLNDRIEAMGNAVLDAMAAEEEGRAERQLTEQAMLSIASMFEPSAEQASVTIDDIVTHTSLAEECVRAVAERFRLDLGTDSPMDVIEAFTSGRNPLRTRPLIVGADGRLMLPHPALNVFAVRENLEEHLKKTAPVWSQYAKHRGDLLESRTHAALERVLPGARFRDGLEYYLPASDDEAEAADPSKYTKRAEGDHLIVLDDVAIIVEDKAVALSALSRGGKTARIRTDLTGIITKAAEQAGRMRDAIERDGGLRSKDEGWIDLSQIREIHTIAVSLDDMSTVLTATAELVQAGLLAADNIPWTVSLHDLELITELVARPAEFLLYLRRRRNPDVTVMFSAPDEMDLFLYFFEAGLWVEPDPVQVRAAFPFLPEPATAELRRYRARKPAFLTSRTDALDQWFHTRGRGGARSVQAPKPAMVPSPLAPLIDELQSRNVTGWLSIGATLLSGATDVQHKFARHGDELLDNPSPKGRSLAVPLTANVDPAEGWLFVWATRPAGADPDETDRRLRDYLRAKKHQLGLPRGAVFLYDQPTRELLDICYDGHTGPLDAALTASLSSLRPPSELHRSIHPNTKRPQTRTRNAARHKRKR
;
A
#
# COMPACT_ATOMS: atom_id res chain seq x y z
N MET A 1 22.56 -10.09 -9.03
CA MET A 1 23.08 -9.46 -7.79
C MET A 1 24.06 -10.38 -7.03
N THR A 2 23.67 -11.59 -6.60
CA THR A 2 24.54 -12.48 -5.80
C THR A 2 25.87 -12.84 -6.46
N THR A 3 25.88 -13.08 -7.78
CA THR A 3 27.11 -13.34 -8.57
C THR A 3 28.00 -12.10 -8.71
N LEU A 4 27.39 -10.90 -8.77
CA LEU A 4 28.09 -9.61 -8.89
C LEU A 4 28.63 -9.12 -7.52
N MET A 5 27.93 -9.44 -6.43
CA MET A 5 28.44 -9.27 -5.06
C MET A 5 29.61 -10.21 -4.78
N ALA A 6 29.54 -11.46 -5.27
CA ALA A 6 30.62 -12.43 -5.13
C ALA A 6 31.89 -12.08 -5.94
N SER A 7 31.82 -11.14 -6.88
CA SER A 7 32.99 -10.64 -7.62
C SER A 7 33.67 -9.42 -7.00
N LEU A 8 33.05 -8.77 -6.01
CA LEU A 8 33.62 -7.66 -5.24
C LEU A 8 34.22 -8.22 -3.94
N THR A 9 35.41 -8.81 -4.04
CA THR A 9 36.08 -9.53 -2.93
C THR A 9 37.37 -8.86 -2.45
N GLY A 10 37.68 -7.66 -2.92
CA GLY A 10 38.87 -6.92 -2.49
C GLY A 10 38.72 -6.23 -1.12
N ASP A 11 39.83 -5.63 -0.68
CA ASP A 11 39.93 -4.92 0.59
C ASP A 11 39.10 -3.60 0.63
N ASP A 12 38.67 -3.08 -0.54
CA ASP A 12 37.79 -1.91 -0.68
C ASP A 12 36.68 -2.14 -1.74
N PRO A 13 35.57 -2.81 -1.35
CA PRO A 13 34.46 -3.11 -2.24
C PRO A 13 33.76 -1.87 -2.82
N ALA A 14 33.85 -0.72 -2.15
CA ALA A 14 33.21 0.51 -2.61
C ALA A 14 33.96 1.12 -3.80
N SER A 15 35.29 1.16 -3.73
CA SER A 15 36.14 1.62 -4.84
C SER A 15 36.09 0.68 -6.04
N GLU A 16 36.04 -0.64 -5.83
CA GLU A 16 35.85 -1.62 -6.90
C GLU A 16 34.49 -1.44 -7.61
N ALA A 17 33.42 -1.21 -6.84
CA ALA A 17 32.10 -0.94 -7.40
C ALA A 17 32.05 0.38 -8.19
N ASP A 18 32.74 1.43 -7.72
CA ASP A 18 32.85 2.71 -8.43
C ASP A 18 33.56 2.55 -9.78
N ALA A 19 34.72 1.88 -9.81
CA ALA A 19 35.47 1.66 -11.04
C ALA A 19 34.68 0.81 -12.05
N ALA A 20 34.01 -0.25 -11.57
CA ALA A 20 33.16 -1.10 -12.41
C ALA A 20 31.95 -0.33 -12.96
N PHE A 21 31.36 0.57 -12.16
CA PHE A 21 30.25 1.42 -12.57
C PHE A 21 30.66 2.38 -13.69
N THR A 22 31.76 3.12 -13.52
CA THR A 22 32.28 4.03 -14.56
C THR A 22 32.61 3.29 -15.85
N ALA A 23 33.32 2.15 -15.76
CA ALA A 23 33.67 1.35 -16.94
C ALA A 23 32.43 0.83 -17.68
N ALA A 24 31.39 0.40 -16.96
CA ALA A 24 30.14 -0.05 -17.57
C ALA A 24 29.40 1.07 -18.31
N ILE A 25 29.50 2.32 -17.83
CA ILE A 25 28.91 3.47 -18.51
C ILE A 25 29.69 3.80 -19.77
N GLU A 26 31.02 3.91 -19.69
CA GLU A 26 31.88 4.20 -20.84
C GLU A 26 31.68 3.17 -21.97
N GLU A 27 31.65 1.87 -21.61
CA GLU A 27 31.36 0.77 -22.53
C GLU A 27 30.00 0.94 -23.24
N PHE A 28 28.98 1.37 -22.52
CA PHE A 28 27.63 1.51 -23.05
C PHE A 28 27.46 2.76 -23.93
N VAL A 29 27.99 3.90 -23.49
CA VAL A 29 27.79 5.20 -24.13
C VAL A 29 28.45 5.28 -25.51
N VAL A 30 29.57 4.59 -25.73
CA VAL A 30 30.30 4.59 -27.01
C VAL A 30 29.44 4.11 -28.19
N GLU A 31 28.50 3.18 -27.94
CA GLU A 31 27.69 2.54 -28.99
C GLU A 31 26.43 3.33 -29.36
N VAL A 32 26.04 4.35 -28.58
CA VAL A 32 24.75 5.06 -28.70
C VAL A 32 24.73 6.17 -29.76
N PRO A 33 25.75 7.04 -29.92
CA PRO A 33 25.71 8.21 -30.80
C PRO A 33 25.39 7.95 -32.28
N ARG A 34 25.62 6.72 -32.77
CA ARG A 34 25.33 6.32 -34.16
C ARG A 34 23.84 6.26 -34.50
N PHE A 35 22.96 6.23 -33.50
CA PHE A 35 21.52 6.11 -33.69
C PHE A 35 20.80 7.46 -33.52
N ASP A 36 19.72 7.65 -34.28
CA ASP A 36 18.79 8.73 -34.00
C ASP A 36 18.07 8.47 -32.68
N ALA A 37 18.09 9.46 -31.76
CA ALA A 37 17.54 9.30 -30.42
C ALA A 37 16.04 8.99 -30.40
N ILE A 38 15.21 9.65 -31.23
CA ILE A 38 13.75 9.41 -31.25
C ILE A 38 13.47 7.99 -31.72
N ARG A 39 14.14 7.57 -32.80
CA ARG A 39 14.03 6.20 -33.32
C ARG A 39 14.47 5.18 -32.26
N LEU A 40 15.63 5.38 -31.64
CA LEU A 40 16.18 4.48 -30.63
C LEU A 40 15.25 4.32 -29.41
N ILE A 41 14.66 5.43 -28.95
CA ILE A 41 13.70 5.40 -27.83
C ILE A 41 12.44 4.62 -28.22
N GLU A 42 11.96 4.73 -29.46
CA GLU A 42 10.79 3.98 -29.92
C GLU A 42 11.08 2.48 -30.05
N VAL A 43 12.25 2.09 -30.57
CA VAL A 43 12.67 0.68 -30.57
C VAL A 43 12.76 0.15 -29.14
N ALA A 44 13.28 0.94 -28.21
CA ALA A 44 13.34 0.57 -26.79
C ALA A 44 11.97 0.50 -26.13
N ARG A 45 11.02 1.36 -26.48
CA ARG A 45 9.62 1.27 -26.02
C ARG A 45 9.02 -0.06 -26.43
N GLN A 46 9.15 -0.44 -27.70
CA GLN A 46 8.62 -1.71 -28.22
C GLN A 46 9.25 -2.94 -27.55
N GLN A 47 10.53 -2.87 -27.17
CA GLN A 47 11.26 -3.99 -26.57
C GLN A 47 11.16 -4.06 -25.04
N PHE A 48 11.14 -2.92 -24.35
CA PHE A 48 11.24 -2.85 -22.88
C PHE A 48 9.92 -2.56 -22.19
N LEU A 49 8.89 -2.10 -22.92
CA LEU A 49 7.53 -2.00 -22.41
C LEU A 49 6.74 -3.19 -22.92
N PRO A 50 5.79 -3.69 -22.13
CA PRO A 50 5.13 -4.91 -22.51
C PRO A 50 4.03 -4.62 -23.53
N MET A 51 3.96 -5.44 -24.58
CA MET A 51 2.85 -5.39 -25.53
C MET A 51 1.71 -6.29 -25.04
N ALA A 52 0.51 -5.72 -24.93
CA ALA A 52 -0.71 -6.46 -24.62
C ALA A 52 -1.81 -6.07 -25.61
N ARG A 53 -2.73 -6.99 -25.86
CA ARG A 53 -3.96 -6.65 -26.59
C ARG A 53 -4.81 -5.72 -25.75
N GLU A 54 -5.66 -4.95 -26.40
CA GLU A 54 -6.63 -4.10 -25.71
C GLU A 54 -7.43 -4.92 -24.69
N GLY A 55 -7.30 -4.57 -23.40
CA GLY A 55 -7.95 -5.26 -22.28
C GLY A 55 -7.23 -6.48 -21.70
N GLU A 56 -6.05 -6.84 -22.20
CA GLU A 56 -5.15 -7.77 -21.53
C GLU A 56 -4.18 -7.00 -20.61
N ILE A 57 -3.84 -7.57 -19.45
CA ILE A 57 -2.82 -7.00 -18.57
C ILE A 57 -1.48 -7.60 -18.97
N PRO A 58 -0.53 -6.79 -19.45
CA PRO A 58 0.81 -7.27 -19.68
C PRO A 58 1.51 -7.56 -18.35
N VAL A 59 1.53 -8.83 -17.93
CA VAL A 59 2.35 -9.27 -16.79
C VAL A 59 3.69 -9.74 -17.33
N THR A 60 4.69 -8.86 -17.34
CA THR A 60 6.07 -9.28 -17.64
C THR A 60 7.02 -8.74 -16.58
N ALA A 61 7.65 -9.64 -15.83
CA ALA A 61 8.73 -9.31 -14.89
C ALA A 61 9.96 -8.67 -15.57
N GLU A 62 9.98 -8.68 -16.90
CA GLU A 62 11.06 -8.25 -17.76
C GLU A 62 10.89 -6.83 -18.34
N ALA A 63 9.69 -6.25 -18.30
CA ALA A 63 9.46 -4.90 -18.79
C ALA A 63 9.71 -3.86 -17.70
N GLY A 64 10.26 -2.71 -18.06
CA GLY A 64 10.56 -1.67 -17.09
C GLY A 64 10.78 -0.31 -17.74
N ALA A 65 9.91 0.64 -17.40
CA ALA A 65 10.04 2.05 -17.74
C ALA A 65 11.45 2.61 -17.43
N VAL A 66 12.10 2.11 -16.37
CA VAL A 66 13.49 2.44 -16.00
C VAL A 66 14.48 2.32 -17.15
N TYR A 67 14.35 1.30 -18.00
CA TYR A 67 15.28 1.06 -19.09
C TYR A 67 15.05 2.05 -20.23
N VAL A 68 13.79 2.35 -20.53
CA VAL A 68 13.41 3.34 -21.55
C VAL A 68 13.85 4.74 -21.13
N GLU A 69 13.59 5.12 -19.87
CA GLU A 69 13.99 6.42 -19.32
C GLU A 69 15.51 6.60 -19.35
N LEU A 70 16.26 5.61 -18.84
CA LEU A 70 17.72 5.70 -18.79
C LEU A 70 18.32 5.75 -20.19
N LEU A 71 17.83 4.92 -21.12
CA LEU A 71 18.28 4.96 -22.51
C LEU A 71 17.94 6.28 -23.19
N ALA A 72 16.74 6.83 -22.94
CA ALA A 72 16.33 8.12 -23.51
C ALA A 72 17.26 9.25 -23.05
N LEU A 73 17.58 9.31 -21.76
CA LEU A 73 18.52 10.30 -21.21
C LEU A 73 19.90 10.17 -21.85
N ILE A 74 20.44 8.95 -21.96
CA ILE A 74 21.75 8.69 -22.57
C ILE A 74 21.75 9.06 -24.06
N ALA A 75 20.72 8.66 -24.81
CA ALA A 75 20.61 8.92 -26.24
C ALA A 75 20.52 10.42 -26.55
N LEU A 76 19.84 11.19 -25.71
CA LEU A 76 19.69 12.63 -25.89
C LEU A 76 20.98 13.40 -25.56
N THR A 77 21.67 13.06 -24.46
CA THR A 77 22.94 13.74 -24.09
C THR A 77 24.10 13.36 -24.99
N ALA A 78 24.22 12.08 -25.37
CA ALA A 78 25.29 11.61 -26.26
C ALA A 78 25.25 12.29 -27.65
N ARG A 79 24.05 12.69 -28.12
CA ARG A 79 23.90 13.47 -29.36
C ARG A 79 24.28 14.94 -29.22
N GLN A 80 24.05 15.54 -28.04
CA GLN A 80 24.46 16.92 -27.78
C GLN A 80 25.99 17.07 -27.88
N GLU A 81 26.75 16.04 -27.47
CA GLU A 81 28.23 16.04 -27.55
C GLU A 81 28.77 15.83 -28.96
N THR A 82 28.10 15.01 -29.79
CA THR A 82 28.63 14.55 -31.08
C THR A 82 28.16 15.37 -32.28
N GLY A 83 27.08 16.15 -32.16
CA GLY A 83 26.65 17.19 -33.12
C GLY A 83 26.27 16.71 -34.53
N THR A 84 26.46 15.45 -34.89
CA THR A 84 26.20 14.88 -36.22
C THR A 84 25.74 13.43 -36.14
N ALA A 85 24.70 13.08 -36.90
CA ALA A 85 24.29 11.70 -37.09
C ALA A 85 25.33 10.98 -37.97
N THR A 86 26.05 10.02 -37.42
CA THR A 86 26.97 9.18 -38.18
C THR A 86 26.25 7.95 -38.73
N SER A 87 26.20 7.86 -40.07
CA SER A 87 25.79 6.69 -40.86
C SER A 87 24.30 6.30 -40.80
N GLU A 88 23.70 6.02 -41.95
CA GLU A 88 22.47 5.20 -42.00
C GLU A 88 22.82 3.84 -41.37
N ALA A 89 22.25 3.54 -40.20
CA ALA A 89 22.39 2.23 -39.56
C ALA A 89 21.91 1.13 -40.52
N GLY A 90 22.59 -0.02 -40.50
CA GLY A 90 22.20 -1.18 -41.29
C GLY A 90 20.81 -1.68 -40.92
N PHE A 91 20.17 -2.42 -41.83
CA PHE A 91 18.85 -3.03 -41.58
C PHE A 91 18.85 -3.81 -40.25
N GLN A 92 17.95 -3.46 -39.33
CA GLN A 92 17.77 -4.08 -38.01
C GLN A 92 18.91 -3.91 -37.00
N GLU A 93 19.90 -3.05 -37.28
CA GLU A 93 21.04 -2.82 -36.37
C GLU A 93 20.61 -2.22 -35.03
N MET A 94 19.63 -1.32 -35.02
CA MET A 94 19.12 -0.67 -33.81
C MET A 94 18.35 -1.66 -32.93
N SER A 95 17.55 -2.52 -33.55
CA SER A 95 16.80 -3.59 -32.89
C SER A 95 17.73 -4.60 -32.21
N HIS A 96 18.83 -4.95 -32.89
CA HIS A 96 19.88 -5.80 -32.32
C HIS A 96 20.59 -5.12 -31.14
N PHE A 97 20.94 -3.83 -31.28
CA PHE A 97 21.52 -3.07 -30.19
C PHE A 97 20.60 -3.04 -28.97
N VAL A 98 19.34 -2.61 -29.12
CA VAL A 98 18.36 -2.51 -28.02
C VAL A 98 18.14 -3.86 -27.33
N SER A 99 18.10 -4.96 -28.09
CA SER A 99 17.97 -6.32 -27.54
C SER A 99 19.10 -6.66 -26.55
N SER A 100 20.33 -6.25 -26.85
CA SER A 100 21.49 -6.41 -25.95
C SER A 100 21.63 -5.28 -24.91
N ALA A 101 21.11 -4.10 -25.19
CA ALA A 101 21.27 -2.90 -24.37
C ALA A 101 20.69 -3.06 -22.96
N LYS A 102 19.64 -3.89 -22.82
CA LYS A 102 19.03 -4.21 -21.53
C LYS A 102 20.05 -4.75 -20.52
N GLU A 103 20.94 -5.65 -20.94
CA GLU A 103 21.96 -6.22 -20.05
C GLU A 103 22.94 -5.15 -19.57
N GLY A 104 23.36 -4.24 -20.46
CA GLY A 104 24.20 -3.09 -20.13
C GLY A 104 23.53 -2.12 -19.16
N LEU A 105 22.29 -1.72 -19.44
CA LEU A 105 21.50 -0.84 -18.58
C LEU A 105 21.25 -1.49 -17.20
N SER A 106 20.88 -2.77 -17.16
CA SER A 106 20.75 -3.54 -15.91
C SER A 106 22.06 -3.58 -15.13
N LYS A 107 23.20 -3.81 -15.80
CA LYS A 107 24.54 -3.81 -15.17
C LYS A 107 24.82 -2.46 -14.52
N ILE A 108 24.56 -1.34 -15.21
CA ILE A 108 24.71 0.03 -14.66
C ILE A 108 23.82 0.22 -13.42
N LEU A 109 22.54 -0.11 -13.50
CA LEU A 109 21.59 0.05 -12.38
C LEU A 109 21.96 -0.81 -11.16
N TYR A 110 22.34 -2.08 -11.38
CA TYR A 110 22.76 -2.96 -10.28
C TYR A 110 24.07 -2.52 -9.66
N LEU A 111 25.05 -2.07 -10.45
CA LEU A 111 26.31 -1.52 -9.93
C LEU A 111 26.06 -0.24 -9.11
N ALA A 112 25.15 0.64 -9.54
CA ALA A 112 24.78 1.80 -8.74
C ALA A 112 24.13 1.43 -7.41
N GLN A 113 23.28 0.40 -7.39
CA GLN A 113 22.69 -0.11 -6.15
C GLN A 113 23.76 -0.72 -5.24
N LEU A 114 24.67 -1.52 -5.79
CA LEU A 114 25.80 -2.10 -5.05
C LEU A 114 26.72 -1.04 -4.47
N ARG A 115 27.07 -0.02 -5.25
CA ARG A 115 27.81 1.17 -4.81
C ARG A 115 27.12 1.85 -3.63
N SER A 116 25.80 1.98 -3.70
CA SER A 116 25.00 2.58 -2.62
C SER A 116 25.06 1.72 -1.34
N PHE A 117 24.90 0.40 -1.46
CA PHE A 117 25.04 -0.55 -0.34
C PHE A 117 26.46 -0.57 0.25
N ALA A 118 27.49 -0.61 -0.58
CA ALA A 118 28.89 -0.68 -0.14
C ALA A 118 29.34 0.57 0.63
N ARG A 119 28.68 1.71 0.39
CA ARG A 119 28.93 2.98 1.06
C ARG A 119 28.05 3.21 2.29
N VAL A 120 27.18 2.26 2.65
CA VAL A 120 26.35 2.36 3.86
C VAL A 120 27.25 2.32 5.08
N ASP A 121 27.18 3.37 5.90
CA ASP A 121 27.72 3.35 7.26
C ASP A 121 26.80 2.48 8.14
N PRO A 122 27.26 1.33 8.68
CA PRO A 122 26.44 0.46 9.53
C PRO A 122 25.97 1.14 10.82
N THR A 123 26.58 2.27 11.21
CA THR A 123 26.19 3.05 12.38
C THR A 123 25.11 4.09 12.08
N ASP A 124 24.90 4.44 10.80
CA ASP A 124 23.83 5.35 10.39
C ASP A 124 22.48 4.61 10.38
N LYS A 125 21.68 4.89 11.40
CA LYS A 125 20.36 4.30 11.59
C LYS A 125 19.36 4.66 10.49
N LEU A 126 19.64 5.64 9.63
CA LEU A 126 18.79 6.01 8.50
C LEU A 126 19.28 5.44 7.17
N ALA A 127 20.41 4.76 7.12
CA ALA A 127 20.98 4.30 5.85
C ALA A 127 20.05 3.36 5.09
N MET A 128 19.40 2.42 5.79
CA MET A 128 18.43 1.49 5.18
C MET A 128 17.18 2.22 4.67
N VAL A 129 16.64 3.17 5.45
CA VAL A 129 15.50 4.00 5.04
C VAL A 129 15.84 4.83 3.80
N SER A 130 17.04 5.43 3.77
CA SER A 130 17.53 6.19 2.61
C SER A 130 17.66 5.32 1.36
N LEU A 131 18.13 4.09 1.53
CA LEU A 131 18.27 3.14 0.44
C LEU A 131 16.93 2.70 -0.13
N PHE A 132 15.91 2.51 0.71
CA PHE A 132 14.55 2.20 0.26
C PHE A 132 13.92 3.35 -0.52
N ILE A 133 14.03 4.59 -0.02
CA ILE A 133 13.55 5.79 -0.72
C ILE A 133 14.22 5.91 -2.08
N ARG A 134 15.55 5.85 -2.13
CA ARG A 134 16.31 5.97 -3.39
C ARG A 134 15.99 4.85 -4.36
N GLY A 135 15.87 3.62 -3.84
CA GLY A 135 15.50 2.44 -4.64
C GLY A 135 14.12 2.61 -5.26
N ALA A 136 13.14 3.09 -4.50
CA ALA A 136 11.81 3.35 -5.00
C ALA A 136 11.83 4.38 -6.14
N GLU A 137 12.54 5.49 -5.99
CA GLU A 137 12.64 6.53 -7.05
C GLU A 137 13.28 6.03 -8.36
N VAL A 138 14.20 5.07 -8.28
CA VAL A 138 14.86 4.52 -9.47
C VAL A 138 14.03 3.43 -10.14
N TRP A 139 13.35 2.59 -9.37
CA TRP A 139 12.71 1.37 -9.88
C TRP A 139 11.18 1.49 -10.03
N MET A 140 10.51 2.32 -9.24
CA MET A 140 9.05 2.43 -9.16
C MET A 140 8.56 3.77 -9.74
N ARG A 141 7.49 3.76 -10.56
CA ARG A 141 6.92 4.99 -11.16
C ARG A 141 5.55 5.28 -10.58
N ASN A 142 4.67 4.29 -10.63
CA ASN A 142 3.32 4.35 -10.10
C ASN A 142 3.24 3.43 -8.88
N PRO A 143 3.48 3.96 -7.67
CA PRO A 143 3.28 3.21 -6.43
C PRO A 143 1.79 2.87 -6.19
N SER A 144 0.87 3.68 -6.73
CA SER A 144 -0.58 3.43 -6.77
C SER A 144 -1.11 3.36 -8.20
N TYR A 145 -2.35 2.91 -8.38
CA TYR A 145 -3.01 2.89 -9.69
C TYR A 145 -3.09 4.31 -10.30
N PRO A 146 -2.63 4.51 -11.55
CA PRO A 146 -2.56 5.83 -12.18
C PRO A 146 -3.89 6.58 -12.17
N GLU A 147 -5.00 5.87 -12.39
CA GLU A 147 -6.34 6.45 -12.43
C GLU A 147 -6.75 7.06 -11.07
N MET A 148 -6.36 6.42 -9.96
CA MET A 148 -6.62 6.97 -8.61
C MET A 148 -5.71 8.17 -8.32
N VAL A 149 -4.47 8.14 -8.79
CA VAL A 149 -3.52 9.25 -8.63
C VAL A 149 -3.97 10.46 -9.44
N GLU A 150 -4.44 10.24 -10.67
CA GLU A 150 -4.99 11.27 -11.54
C GLU A 150 -6.23 11.93 -10.92
N GLU A 151 -7.19 11.14 -10.44
CA GLU A 151 -8.38 11.65 -9.75
C GLU A 151 -7.99 12.53 -8.56
N THR A 152 -7.04 12.08 -7.74
CA THR A 152 -6.49 12.90 -6.63
C THR A 152 -5.86 14.19 -7.14
N ASN A 153 -5.03 14.13 -8.19
CA ASN A 153 -4.32 15.30 -8.70
C ASN A 153 -5.28 16.36 -9.27
N LEU A 154 -6.30 15.93 -10.01
CA LEU A 154 -7.33 16.82 -10.54
C LEU A 154 -8.16 17.42 -9.40
N ALA A 155 -8.57 16.62 -8.40
CA ALA A 155 -9.26 17.12 -7.22
C ALA A 155 -8.42 18.15 -6.42
N LEU A 156 -7.09 17.98 -6.40
CA LEU A 156 -6.18 18.92 -5.75
C LEU A 156 -6.01 20.23 -6.53
N LEU A 157 -5.71 20.14 -7.82
CA LEU A 157 -5.28 21.29 -8.63
C LEU A 157 -6.44 22.05 -9.26
N ASP A 158 -7.48 21.32 -9.68
CA ASP A 158 -8.65 21.89 -10.34
C ASP A 158 -9.88 21.98 -9.41
N GLY A 159 -9.84 21.32 -8.24
CA GLY A 159 -10.94 21.36 -7.26
C GLY A 159 -11.13 22.71 -6.55
N VAL A 160 -10.18 23.64 -6.68
CA VAL A 160 -10.28 25.01 -6.15
C VAL A 160 -10.21 26.01 -7.29
N GLU A 161 -11.29 26.78 -7.48
CA GLU A 161 -11.42 27.73 -8.58
C GLU A 161 -10.28 28.76 -8.63
N SER A 162 -9.84 29.26 -7.47
CA SER A 162 -8.74 30.23 -7.43
C SER A 162 -7.39 29.64 -7.85
N VAL A 163 -7.16 28.35 -7.59
CA VAL A 163 -5.96 27.63 -8.03
C VAL A 163 -6.03 27.38 -9.53
N ARG A 164 -7.16 26.83 -10.00
CA ARG A 164 -7.43 26.60 -11.43
C ARG A 164 -7.28 27.89 -12.25
N ALA A 165 -7.92 28.98 -11.82
CA ALA A 165 -7.85 30.27 -12.49
C ALA A 165 -6.43 30.86 -12.47
N ALA A 166 -5.67 30.66 -11.39
CA ALA A 166 -4.28 31.10 -11.32
C ALA A 166 -3.39 30.35 -12.32
N LEU A 167 -3.54 29.03 -12.44
CA LEU A 167 -2.83 28.22 -13.43
C LEU A 167 -3.19 28.66 -14.85
N GLN A 168 -4.49 28.80 -15.14
CA GLN A 168 -4.95 29.26 -16.46
C GLN A 168 -4.38 30.63 -16.83
N ALA A 169 -4.38 31.58 -15.90
CA ALA A 169 -3.89 32.94 -16.14
C ALA A 169 -2.36 33.03 -16.28
N GLN A 170 -1.61 32.18 -15.57
CA GLN A 170 -0.14 32.26 -15.50
C GLN A 170 0.56 31.34 -16.51
N LEU A 171 -0.05 30.21 -16.84
CA LEU A 171 0.51 29.18 -17.72
C LEU A 171 -0.28 29.02 -19.03
N GLY A 172 -1.51 29.51 -19.11
CA GLY A 172 -2.38 29.34 -20.28
C GLY A 172 -3.18 28.03 -20.29
N PHE A 173 -3.10 27.23 -19.21
CA PHE A 173 -3.76 25.94 -19.08
C PHE A 173 -3.93 25.54 -17.60
N ASN A 174 -4.82 24.58 -17.32
CA ASN A 174 -5.05 23.99 -15.99
C ASN A 174 -4.60 22.51 -15.92
N ALA A 175 -4.81 21.82 -14.79
CA ALA A 175 -4.32 20.45 -14.64
C ALA A 175 -5.01 19.46 -15.60
N THR A 176 -6.32 19.60 -15.80
CA THR A 176 -7.08 18.81 -16.78
C THR A 176 -6.50 18.94 -18.18
N ASP A 177 -6.20 20.17 -18.62
CA ASP A 177 -5.62 20.41 -19.95
C ASP A 177 -4.24 19.77 -20.10
N ALA A 178 -3.41 19.84 -19.05
CA ALA A 178 -2.07 19.27 -19.04
C ALA A 178 -2.10 17.74 -19.16
N VAL A 179 -2.97 17.08 -18.40
CA VAL A 179 -3.19 15.62 -18.48
C VAL A 179 -3.66 15.25 -19.88
N ALA A 180 -4.69 15.93 -20.41
CA ALA A 180 -5.24 15.64 -21.73
C ALA A 180 -4.20 15.74 -22.86
N VAL A 181 -3.30 16.73 -22.82
CA VAL A 181 -2.24 16.88 -23.83
C VAL A 181 -1.18 15.79 -23.72
N LEU A 182 -0.75 15.43 -22.50
CA LEU A 182 0.25 14.39 -22.30
C LEU A 182 -0.31 13.01 -22.68
N ASP A 183 -1.56 12.72 -22.31
CA ASP A 183 -2.21 11.45 -22.67
C ASP A 183 -2.47 11.38 -24.17
N ALA A 184 -2.94 12.47 -24.81
CA ALA A 184 -3.08 12.50 -26.26
C ALA A 184 -1.75 12.24 -27.00
N CYS A 185 -0.61 12.71 -26.46
CA CYS A 185 0.69 12.36 -27.02
C CYS A 185 0.96 10.86 -26.93
N HIS A 186 0.62 10.21 -25.81
CA HIS A 186 0.76 8.77 -25.66
C HIS A 186 -0.18 7.99 -26.60
N ASP A 187 -1.46 8.37 -26.62
CA ASP A 187 -2.51 7.72 -27.40
C ASP A 187 -2.21 7.79 -28.90
N LEU A 188 -1.83 8.95 -29.41
CA LEU A 188 -1.42 9.11 -30.81
C LEU A 188 -0.14 8.31 -31.16
N GLN A 189 0.79 8.14 -30.20
CA GLN A 189 1.94 7.25 -30.41
C GLN A 189 1.51 5.76 -30.45
N GLN A 190 0.52 5.37 -29.64
CA GLN A 190 -0.08 4.02 -29.66
C GLN A 190 -0.83 3.77 -30.96
N ASP A 191 -1.66 4.71 -31.42
CA ASP A 191 -2.38 4.63 -32.69
C ASP A 191 -1.41 4.41 -33.85
N ARG A 192 -0.32 5.17 -33.90
CA ARG A 192 0.70 5.01 -34.94
C ARG A 192 1.45 3.69 -34.86
N LEU A 193 1.63 3.12 -33.67
CA LEU A 193 2.18 1.77 -33.53
C LEU A 193 1.20 0.74 -34.09
N ASN A 194 -0.08 0.87 -33.78
CA ASN A 194 -1.13 0.00 -34.27
C ASN A 194 -1.26 0.07 -35.80
N ASP A 195 -1.23 1.27 -36.38
CA ASP A 195 -1.22 1.48 -37.83
C ASP A 195 -0.04 0.76 -38.51
N ARG A 196 1.15 0.78 -37.89
CA ARG A 196 2.33 0.06 -38.40
C ARG A 196 2.16 -1.46 -38.30
N ILE A 197 1.57 -1.96 -37.22
CA ILE A 197 1.27 -3.39 -37.05
C ILE A 197 0.27 -3.84 -38.13
N GLU A 198 -0.79 -3.07 -38.36
CA GLU A 198 -1.79 -3.38 -39.38
C GLU A 198 -1.19 -3.32 -40.79
N ALA A 199 -0.42 -2.27 -41.11
CA ALA A 199 0.25 -2.12 -42.40
C ALA A 199 1.21 -3.29 -42.68
N MET A 200 2.00 -3.71 -41.69
CA MET A 200 2.86 -4.88 -41.78
C MET A 200 2.05 -6.16 -42.02
N GLY A 201 0.98 -6.37 -41.24
CA GLY A 201 0.11 -7.55 -41.39
C GLY A 201 -0.49 -7.65 -42.80
N ASN A 202 -1.05 -6.56 -43.30
CA ASN A 202 -1.65 -6.49 -44.64
C ASN A 202 -0.60 -6.73 -45.73
N ALA A 203 0.55 -6.04 -45.68
CA ALA A 203 1.60 -6.19 -46.69
C ALA A 203 2.19 -7.60 -46.74
N VAL A 204 2.36 -8.27 -45.59
CA VAL A 204 2.83 -9.65 -45.53
C VAL A 204 1.78 -10.62 -46.09
N LEU A 205 0.51 -10.45 -45.73
CA LEU A 205 -0.58 -11.29 -46.23
C LEU A 205 -0.74 -11.15 -47.75
N ASP A 206 -0.67 -9.93 -48.29
CA ASP A 206 -0.75 -9.69 -49.72
C ASP A 206 0.42 -10.32 -50.48
N ALA A 207 1.64 -10.23 -49.94
CA ALA A 207 2.82 -10.88 -50.53
C ALA A 207 2.70 -12.41 -50.51
N MET A 208 2.21 -12.99 -49.41
CA MET A 208 1.98 -14.44 -49.29
C MET A 208 0.89 -14.93 -50.26
N ALA A 209 -0.21 -14.20 -50.37
CA ALA A 209 -1.30 -14.54 -51.30
C ALA A 209 -0.83 -14.48 -52.76
N ALA A 210 -0.05 -13.47 -53.14
CA ALA A 210 0.51 -13.36 -54.48
C ALA A 210 1.47 -14.52 -54.82
N GLU A 211 2.28 -14.95 -53.84
CA GLU A 211 3.17 -16.11 -53.99
C GLU A 211 2.38 -17.42 -54.14
N GLU A 212 1.33 -17.65 -53.35
CA GLU A 212 0.44 -18.81 -53.47
C GLU A 212 -0.28 -18.87 -54.83
N GLU A 213 -0.65 -17.72 -55.39
CA GLU A 213 -1.25 -17.60 -56.72
C GLU A 213 -0.22 -17.70 -57.87
N GLY A 214 1.06 -17.96 -57.56
CA GLY A 214 2.14 -18.09 -58.54
C GLY A 214 2.56 -16.76 -59.18
N ARG A 215 2.12 -15.63 -58.63
CA ARG A 215 2.47 -14.27 -59.04
C ARG A 215 3.55 -13.74 -58.10
N ALA A 216 4.81 -14.14 -58.32
CA ALA A 216 5.95 -13.58 -57.59
C ALA A 216 6.19 -12.11 -57.99
N GLU A 217 5.40 -11.20 -57.42
CA GLU A 217 5.48 -9.77 -57.66
C GLU A 217 6.52 -9.14 -56.72
N ARG A 218 7.69 -8.84 -57.30
CA ARG A 218 8.82 -8.21 -56.59
C ARG A 218 8.43 -6.97 -55.77
N GLN A 219 7.46 -6.20 -56.27
CA GLN A 219 6.98 -4.98 -55.60
C GLN A 219 6.23 -5.28 -54.29
N LEU A 220 5.41 -6.34 -54.24
CA LEU A 220 4.73 -6.75 -53.01
C LEU A 220 5.72 -7.28 -51.98
N THR A 221 6.74 -8.03 -52.41
CA THR A 221 7.81 -8.48 -51.52
C THR A 221 8.64 -7.32 -50.96
N GLU A 222 8.99 -6.33 -51.79
CA GLU A 222 9.71 -5.12 -51.35
C GLU A 222 8.85 -4.29 -50.38
N GLN A 223 7.55 -4.15 -50.63
CA GLN A 223 6.62 -3.47 -49.73
C GLN A 223 6.46 -4.19 -48.39
N ALA A 224 6.39 -5.52 -48.38
CA ALA A 224 6.36 -6.32 -47.16
C ALA A 224 7.65 -6.13 -46.33
N MET A 225 8.82 -6.17 -46.98
CA MET A 225 10.10 -5.92 -46.32
C MET A 225 10.22 -4.51 -45.73
N LEU A 226 9.75 -3.48 -46.45
CA LEU A 226 9.72 -2.10 -45.94
C LEU A 226 8.76 -1.95 -44.75
N SER A 227 7.62 -2.63 -44.78
CA SER A 227 6.63 -2.58 -43.69
C SER A 227 7.14 -3.29 -42.44
N ILE A 228 7.86 -4.41 -42.60
CA ILE A 228 8.59 -5.08 -41.51
C ILE A 228 9.66 -4.14 -40.92
N ALA A 229 10.45 -3.48 -41.78
CA ALA A 229 11.47 -2.53 -41.34
C ALA A 229 10.86 -1.37 -40.54
N SER A 230 9.77 -0.79 -41.05
CA SER A 230 9.08 0.33 -40.42
C SER A 230 8.41 -0.05 -39.10
N MET A 231 7.93 -1.28 -38.95
CA MET A 231 7.40 -1.77 -37.68
C MET A 231 8.47 -1.75 -36.59
N PHE A 232 9.60 -2.40 -36.83
CA PHE A 232 10.65 -2.58 -35.82
C PHE A 232 11.60 -1.38 -35.67
N GLU A 233 11.87 -0.63 -36.74
CA GLU A 233 12.77 0.53 -36.75
C GLU A 233 12.14 1.74 -37.46
N PRO A 234 11.04 2.29 -36.93
CA PRO A 234 10.28 3.36 -37.56
C PRO A 234 11.13 4.61 -37.82
N SER A 235 10.68 5.46 -38.74
CA SER A 235 11.25 6.82 -38.85
C SER A 235 10.91 7.65 -37.61
N ALA A 236 11.66 8.73 -37.38
CA ALA A 236 11.37 9.64 -36.27
C ALA A 236 9.95 10.23 -36.38
N GLU A 237 9.46 10.48 -37.59
CA GLU A 237 8.12 11.02 -37.85
C GLU A 237 7.01 10.02 -37.48
N GLN A 238 7.24 8.72 -37.76
CA GLN A 238 6.33 7.65 -37.39
C GLN A 238 6.29 7.40 -35.88
N ALA A 239 7.37 7.74 -35.16
CA ALA A 239 7.53 7.56 -33.72
C ALA A 239 7.08 8.76 -32.86
N SER A 240 6.88 9.95 -33.46
CA SER A 240 6.66 11.22 -32.74
C SER A 240 5.52 12.04 -33.34
N VAL A 241 4.75 12.76 -32.53
CA VAL A 241 3.51 13.47 -32.90
C VAL A 241 3.72 14.96 -33.12
N THR A 242 2.83 15.62 -33.86
CA THR A 242 2.84 17.07 -34.04
C THR A 242 1.87 17.76 -33.07
N ILE A 243 2.03 19.08 -32.88
CA ILE A 243 1.07 19.89 -32.13
C ILE A 243 -0.32 19.81 -32.78
N ASP A 244 -0.39 19.84 -34.11
CA ASP A 244 -1.67 19.80 -34.86
C ASP A 244 -2.41 18.47 -34.65
N ASP A 245 -1.67 17.35 -34.54
CA ASP A 245 -2.25 16.05 -34.21
C ASP A 245 -2.94 16.11 -32.83
N ILE A 246 -2.26 16.68 -31.83
CA ILE A 246 -2.79 16.80 -30.46
C ILE A 246 -3.97 17.77 -30.40
N VAL A 247 -3.91 18.90 -31.10
CA VAL A 247 -5.04 19.86 -31.21
C VAL A 247 -6.26 19.15 -31.80
N THR A 248 -6.07 18.37 -32.86
CA THR A 248 -7.15 17.62 -33.51
C THR A 248 -7.73 16.54 -32.57
N HIS A 249 -6.87 15.84 -31.83
CA HIS A 249 -7.27 14.78 -30.92
C HIS A 249 -8.02 15.31 -29.67
N THR A 250 -7.52 16.39 -29.06
CA THR A 250 -8.04 16.94 -27.80
C THR A 250 -9.11 18.01 -27.97
N SER A 251 -9.19 18.64 -29.15
CA SER A 251 -9.99 19.84 -29.41
C SER A 251 -9.60 21.06 -28.55
N LEU A 252 -8.42 21.05 -27.93
CA LEU A 252 -7.89 22.20 -27.19
C LEU A 252 -7.32 23.26 -28.15
N ALA A 253 -7.27 24.52 -27.70
CA ALA A 253 -6.65 25.59 -28.47
C ALA A 253 -5.15 25.34 -28.70
N GLU A 254 -4.64 25.68 -29.88
CA GLU A 254 -3.23 25.46 -30.25
C GLU A 254 -2.28 26.13 -29.25
N GLU A 255 -2.60 27.32 -28.76
CA GLU A 255 -1.82 28.05 -27.77
C GLU A 255 -1.72 27.28 -26.44
N CYS A 256 -2.81 26.61 -26.03
CA CYS A 256 -2.85 25.77 -24.84
C CYS A 256 -1.92 24.56 -25.00
N VAL A 257 -2.04 23.84 -26.14
CA VAL A 257 -1.19 22.68 -26.43
C VAL A 257 0.29 23.06 -26.47
N ARG A 258 0.64 24.18 -27.11
CA ARG A 258 2.02 24.70 -27.13
C ARG A 258 2.53 25.06 -25.74
N ALA A 259 1.69 25.69 -24.91
CA ALA A 259 2.06 26.05 -23.55
C ALA A 259 2.34 24.82 -22.67
N VAL A 260 1.50 23.78 -22.77
CA VAL A 260 1.75 22.50 -22.11
C VAL A 260 3.04 21.87 -22.63
N ALA A 261 3.20 21.77 -23.95
CA ALA A 261 4.38 21.15 -24.55
C ALA A 261 5.69 21.82 -24.09
N GLU A 262 5.75 23.15 -24.07
CA GLU A 262 6.92 23.88 -23.60
C GLU A 262 7.14 23.73 -22.09
N ARG A 263 6.07 23.70 -21.28
CA ARG A 263 6.19 23.57 -19.81
C ARG A 263 6.72 22.20 -19.37
N PHE A 264 6.34 21.15 -20.08
CA PHE A 264 6.71 19.76 -19.79
C PHE A 264 7.87 19.24 -20.64
N ARG A 265 8.45 20.09 -21.50
CA ARG A 265 9.66 19.79 -22.28
C ARG A 265 10.83 19.41 -21.38
N LEU A 266 11.42 18.25 -21.65
CA LEU A 266 12.65 17.78 -21.03
C LEU A 266 13.79 18.76 -21.28
N ASP A 267 14.49 19.12 -20.21
CA ASP A 267 15.63 20.02 -20.22
C ASP A 267 16.82 19.33 -19.56
N LEU A 268 17.84 19.03 -20.37
CA LEU A 268 19.08 18.36 -19.94
C LEU A 268 20.25 19.34 -19.84
N GLY A 269 20.04 20.63 -20.13
CA GLY A 269 21.10 21.64 -20.11
C GLY A 269 22.32 21.24 -20.96
N THR A 270 23.48 21.16 -20.30
CA THR A 270 24.77 20.74 -20.89
C THR A 270 25.30 19.48 -20.20
N ASP A 271 24.43 18.67 -19.59
CA ASP A 271 24.81 17.48 -18.85
C ASP A 271 25.38 16.41 -19.80
N SER A 272 26.49 15.78 -19.41
CA SER A 272 27.07 14.64 -20.14
C SER A 272 26.26 13.35 -19.87
N PRO A 273 26.46 12.28 -20.67
CA PRO A 273 25.91 10.96 -20.36
C PRO A 273 26.23 10.49 -18.93
N MET A 274 27.44 10.76 -18.43
CA MET A 274 27.83 10.42 -17.06
C MET A 274 26.98 11.20 -16.03
N ASP A 275 26.80 12.50 -16.21
CA ASP A 275 26.06 13.36 -15.28
C ASP A 275 24.60 12.91 -15.15
N VAL A 276 23.94 12.60 -16.27
CA VAL A 276 22.53 12.14 -16.25
C VAL A 276 22.39 10.74 -15.66
N ILE A 277 23.34 9.83 -15.89
CA ILE A 277 23.32 8.49 -15.28
C ILE A 277 23.54 8.59 -13.77
N GLU A 278 24.50 9.42 -13.32
CA GLU A 278 24.71 9.65 -11.88
C GLU A 278 23.48 10.30 -11.23
N ALA A 279 22.87 11.30 -11.88
CA ALA A 279 21.64 11.91 -11.42
C ALA A 279 20.50 10.87 -11.32
N PHE A 280 20.26 10.13 -12.40
CA PHE A 280 19.19 9.12 -12.48
C PHE A 280 19.36 8.05 -11.41
N THR A 281 20.52 7.40 -11.35
CA THR A 281 20.83 6.36 -10.36
C THR A 281 20.88 6.89 -8.92
N SER A 282 20.97 8.21 -8.76
CA SER A 282 20.85 8.86 -7.46
C SER A 282 19.42 9.11 -6.98
N GLY A 283 18.39 8.78 -7.78
CA GLY A 283 16.99 9.10 -7.51
C GLY A 283 16.58 10.49 -8.03
N ARG A 284 17.39 11.13 -8.87
CA ARG A 284 17.09 12.42 -9.52
C ARG A 284 16.85 12.19 -11.01
N ASN A 285 15.60 11.90 -11.37
CA ASN A 285 15.20 11.66 -12.75
C ASN A 285 14.68 12.96 -13.41
N PRO A 286 15.35 13.52 -14.44
CA PRO A 286 14.90 14.72 -15.13
C PRO A 286 13.53 14.57 -15.81
N LEU A 287 13.17 13.36 -16.24
CA LEU A 287 11.89 13.08 -16.89
C LEU A 287 10.69 13.19 -15.92
N ARG A 288 10.92 13.10 -14.61
CA ARG A 288 9.85 13.04 -13.59
C ARG A 288 8.91 14.25 -13.61
N THR A 289 9.44 15.44 -13.86
CA THR A 289 8.64 16.69 -13.88
C THR A 289 8.46 17.24 -15.30
N ARG A 290 9.24 16.74 -16.26
CA ARG A 290 9.32 17.19 -17.65
C ARG A 290 9.54 16.01 -18.60
N PRO A 291 8.51 15.16 -18.80
CA PRO A 291 8.67 13.89 -19.53
C PRO A 291 8.70 14.06 -21.06
N LEU A 292 8.38 15.23 -21.59
CA LEU A 292 8.16 15.42 -23.03
C LEU A 292 9.48 15.66 -23.77
N ILE A 293 9.79 14.79 -24.73
CA ILE A 293 10.93 14.95 -25.63
C ILE A 293 10.47 15.74 -26.84
N VAL A 294 11.23 16.77 -27.20
CA VAL A 294 10.96 17.62 -28.37
C VAL A 294 12.08 17.44 -29.39
N GLY A 295 11.73 16.91 -30.56
CA GLY A 295 12.62 16.74 -31.70
C GLY A 295 13.07 18.07 -32.30
N ALA A 296 14.10 18.02 -33.15
CA ALA A 296 14.64 19.21 -33.82
C ALA A 296 13.63 19.87 -34.78
N ASP A 297 12.67 19.11 -35.28
CA ASP A 297 11.55 19.53 -36.13
C ASP A 297 10.32 19.99 -35.33
N GLY A 298 10.41 20.01 -34.00
CA GLY A 298 9.30 20.39 -33.10
C GLY A 298 8.29 19.29 -32.84
N ARG A 299 8.52 18.06 -33.32
CA ARG A 299 7.67 16.91 -32.99
C ARG A 299 7.88 16.47 -31.54
N LEU A 300 6.84 15.92 -30.96
CA LEU A 300 6.76 15.54 -29.56
C LEU A 300 6.80 14.03 -29.40
N MET A 301 7.46 13.57 -28.35
CA MET A 301 7.49 12.16 -27.99
C MET A 301 7.48 12.01 -26.47
N LEU A 302 6.60 11.15 -25.97
CA LEU A 302 6.70 10.63 -24.60
C LEU A 302 7.44 9.29 -24.60
N PRO A 303 8.40 9.07 -23.69
CA PRO A 303 8.99 7.76 -23.47
C PRO A 303 7.98 6.72 -23.00
N HIS A 304 7.06 7.07 -22.11
CA HIS A 304 5.92 6.26 -21.65
C HIS A 304 4.98 7.14 -20.78
N PRO A 305 3.72 6.73 -20.57
CA PRO A 305 2.74 7.57 -19.85
C PRO A 305 2.87 7.53 -18.33
N ALA A 306 3.60 6.56 -17.75
CA ALA A 306 3.70 6.38 -16.30
C ALA A 306 4.29 7.56 -15.50
N LEU A 307 4.79 8.62 -16.15
CA LEU A 307 5.26 9.84 -15.47
C LEU A 307 4.23 10.98 -15.53
N ASN A 308 3.20 10.89 -16.37
CA ASN A 308 2.29 12.00 -16.68
C ASN A 308 1.66 12.59 -15.41
N VAL A 309 1.02 11.74 -14.60
CA VAL A 309 0.30 12.16 -13.39
C VAL A 309 1.24 12.84 -12.37
N PHE A 310 2.43 12.27 -12.14
CA PHE A 310 3.41 12.84 -11.22
C PHE A 310 4.02 14.14 -11.76
N ALA A 311 4.30 14.18 -13.07
CA ALA A 311 4.82 15.36 -13.74
C ALA A 311 3.85 16.52 -13.58
N VAL A 312 2.56 16.31 -13.87
CA VAL A 312 1.53 17.35 -13.73
C VAL A 312 1.49 17.88 -12.30
N ARG A 313 1.38 17.01 -11.29
CA ARG A 313 1.32 17.46 -9.89
C ARG A 313 2.57 18.23 -9.49
N GLU A 314 3.75 17.64 -9.63
CA GLU A 314 4.99 18.25 -9.13
C GLU A 314 5.35 19.53 -9.88
N ASN A 315 5.15 19.57 -11.21
CA ASN A 315 5.46 20.73 -12.03
C ASN A 315 4.55 21.93 -11.71
N LEU A 316 3.24 21.67 -11.54
CA LEU A 316 2.27 22.71 -11.22
C LEU A 316 2.38 23.16 -9.76
N GLU A 317 2.64 22.27 -8.81
CA GLU A 317 2.93 22.66 -7.42
C GLU A 317 4.17 23.54 -7.31
N GLU A 318 5.26 23.21 -8.00
CA GLU A 318 6.46 24.04 -8.08
C GLU A 318 6.18 25.43 -8.66
N HIS A 319 5.21 25.53 -9.58
CA HIS A 319 4.73 26.82 -10.08
C HIS A 319 3.95 27.59 -9.00
N LEU A 320 2.97 26.95 -8.37
CA LEU A 320 2.10 27.56 -7.36
C LEU A 320 2.87 28.10 -6.16
N LYS A 321 3.94 27.41 -5.73
CA LYS A 321 4.83 27.87 -4.63
C LYS A 321 5.43 29.26 -4.87
N LYS A 322 5.50 29.74 -6.12
CA LYS A 322 5.99 31.08 -6.46
C LYS A 322 4.98 32.19 -6.15
N THR A 323 3.71 31.83 -5.96
CA THR A 323 2.60 32.75 -5.69
C THR A 323 2.00 32.45 -4.32
N ALA A 324 2.55 33.08 -3.27
CA ALA A 324 2.25 32.74 -1.87
C ALA A 324 0.75 32.67 -1.51
N PRO A 325 -0.13 33.63 -1.92
CA PRO A 325 -1.56 33.55 -1.58
C PRO A 325 -2.26 32.32 -2.17
N VAL A 326 -1.93 31.98 -3.44
CA VAL A 326 -2.52 30.82 -4.12
C VAL A 326 -1.97 29.52 -3.53
N TRP A 327 -0.66 29.48 -3.25
CA TRP A 327 -0.05 28.35 -2.56
C TRP A 327 -0.68 28.08 -1.20
N SER A 328 -0.94 29.11 -0.39
CA SER A 328 -1.61 28.92 0.91
C SER A 328 -3.02 28.34 0.78
N GLN A 329 -3.77 28.75 -0.24
CA GLN A 329 -5.11 28.19 -0.52
C GLN A 329 -5.01 26.73 -0.98
N TYR A 330 -4.10 26.43 -1.90
CA TYR A 330 -3.83 25.06 -2.34
C TYR A 330 -3.36 24.16 -1.19
N ALA A 331 -2.41 24.63 -0.38
CA ALA A 331 -1.88 23.88 0.76
C ALA A 331 -2.95 23.56 1.82
N LYS A 332 -3.88 24.49 2.06
CA LYS A 332 -5.05 24.23 2.91
C LYS A 332 -5.95 23.16 2.29
N HIS A 333 -6.32 23.33 1.02
CA HIS A 333 -7.17 22.38 0.29
C HIS A 333 -6.60 20.95 0.26
N ARG A 334 -5.27 20.80 0.20
CA ARG A 334 -4.62 19.48 0.31
C ARG A 334 -4.92 18.78 1.63
N GLY A 335 -4.93 19.52 2.74
CA GLY A 335 -5.30 19.01 4.06
C GLY A 335 -6.78 18.65 4.10
N ASP A 336 -7.63 19.61 3.77
CA ASP A 336 -9.10 19.45 3.76
C ASP A 336 -9.55 18.26 2.89
N LEU A 337 -8.92 18.06 1.71
CA LEU A 337 -9.22 16.94 0.81
C LEU A 337 -8.77 15.59 1.38
N LEU A 338 -7.57 15.55 1.99
CA LEU A 338 -7.05 14.33 2.60
C LEU A 338 -7.96 13.88 3.75
N GLU A 339 -8.27 14.77 4.69
CA GLU A 339 -9.18 14.50 5.82
C GLU A 339 -10.56 14.03 5.33
N SER A 340 -11.13 14.70 4.33
CA SER A 340 -12.44 14.32 3.78
C SER A 340 -12.43 12.93 3.14
N ARG A 341 -11.37 12.55 2.43
CA ARG A 341 -11.28 11.23 1.78
C ARG A 341 -10.95 10.13 2.79
N THR A 342 -10.10 10.43 3.78
CA THR A 342 -9.84 9.55 4.93
C THR A 342 -11.13 9.23 5.68
N HIS A 343 -11.94 10.25 6.00
CA HIS A 343 -13.27 10.06 6.59
C HIS A 343 -14.13 9.13 5.74
N ALA A 344 -14.29 9.43 4.45
CA ALA A 344 -15.15 8.65 3.55
C ALA A 344 -14.68 7.18 3.42
N ALA A 345 -13.37 6.95 3.41
CA ALA A 345 -12.80 5.61 3.38
C ALA A 345 -13.11 4.81 4.65
N LEU A 346 -12.97 5.44 5.82
CA LEU A 346 -13.20 4.79 7.12
C LEU A 346 -14.69 4.61 7.43
N GLU A 347 -15.54 5.56 7.06
CA GLU A 347 -17.00 5.45 7.21
C GLU A 347 -17.55 4.20 6.49
N ARG A 348 -17.01 3.91 5.29
CA ARG A 348 -17.36 2.71 4.50
C ARG A 348 -17.16 1.40 5.27
N VAL A 349 -16.11 1.29 6.07
CA VAL A 349 -15.76 0.05 6.78
C VAL A 349 -16.12 0.05 8.26
N LEU A 350 -16.61 1.17 8.81
CA LEU A 350 -16.99 1.30 10.21
C LEU A 350 -18.45 1.78 10.34
N PRO A 351 -19.42 1.00 9.83
CA PRO A 351 -20.82 1.40 9.86
C PRO A 351 -21.31 1.58 11.31
N GLY A 352 -21.96 2.71 11.57
CA GLY A 352 -22.50 3.05 12.89
C GLY A 352 -21.47 3.67 13.85
N ALA A 353 -20.22 3.89 13.42
CA ALA A 353 -19.24 4.59 14.23
C ALA A 353 -19.57 6.08 14.36
N ARG A 354 -19.15 6.68 15.48
CA ARG A 354 -19.28 8.11 15.72
C ARG A 354 -17.97 8.80 15.39
N PHE A 355 -17.99 9.60 14.32
CA PHE A 355 -16.87 10.40 13.86
C PHE A 355 -16.83 11.76 14.56
N ARG A 356 -15.64 12.22 14.89
CA ARG A 356 -15.35 13.58 15.34
C ARG A 356 -14.11 14.06 14.60
N ASP A 357 -14.34 14.91 13.62
CA ASP A 357 -13.30 15.47 12.75
C ASP A 357 -12.84 16.83 13.28
N GLY A 358 -11.55 17.16 13.13
CA GLY A 358 -10.96 18.40 13.60
C GLY A 358 -11.15 18.63 15.10
N LEU A 359 -10.98 17.59 15.92
CA LEU A 359 -11.30 17.62 17.34
C LEU A 359 -10.30 18.49 18.11
N GLU A 360 -10.77 19.63 18.62
CA GLU A 360 -10.02 20.46 19.57
C GLU A 360 -10.29 20.03 21.02
N TYR A 361 -9.24 19.67 21.76
CA TYR A 361 -9.33 19.14 23.12
C TYR A 361 -8.25 19.68 24.05
N TYR A 362 -8.41 19.43 25.35
CA TYR A 362 -7.51 19.94 26.39
C TYR A 362 -6.69 18.85 27.07
N LEU A 363 -5.45 19.19 27.38
CA LEU A 363 -4.44 18.38 28.04
C LEU A 363 -3.86 19.14 29.25
N PRO A 364 -3.25 18.44 30.23
CA PRO A 364 -2.55 19.11 31.32
C PRO A 364 -1.37 19.93 30.75
N ALA A 365 -1.23 21.18 31.17
CA ALA A 365 -0.15 22.06 30.76
C ALA A 365 1.12 21.94 31.63
N SER A 366 0.99 21.39 32.84
CA SER A 366 2.07 21.21 33.81
C SER A 366 1.94 19.88 34.55
N ASP A 367 3.01 19.48 35.24
CA ASP A 367 3.00 18.31 36.11
C ASP A 367 1.98 18.48 37.25
N ASP A 368 1.84 19.70 37.80
CA ASP A 368 0.81 20.00 38.81
C ASP A 368 -0.62 19.73 38.29
N GLU A 369 -0.92 20.12 37.04
CA GLU A 369 -2.21 19.82 36.42
C GLU A 369 -2.39 18.30 36.19
N ALA A 370 -1.33 17.61 35.78
CA ALA A 370 -1.34 16.16 35.57
C ALA A 370 -1.55 15.39 36.89
N GLU A 371 -0.85 15.78 37.96
CA GLU A 371 -0.96 15.18 39.30
C GLU A 371 -2.32 15.42 39.95
N ALA A 372 -2.93 16.59 39.71
CA ALA A 372 -4.28 16.89 40.20
C ALA A 372 -5.35 15.99 39.57
N ALA A 373 -5.07 15.37 38.42
CA ALA A 373 -5.94 14.43 37.71
C ALA A 373 -7.38 14.95 37.53
N ASP A 374 -7.52 16.24 37.23
CA ASP A 374 -8.81 16.91 37.05
C ASP A 374 -8.90 17.51 35.62
N PRO A 375 -9.45 16.75 34.66
CA PRO A 375 -9.54 17.19 33.27
C PRO A 375 -10.33 18.49 33.06
N SER A 376 -11.15 18.89 34.04
CA SER A 376 -11.89 20.17 33.97
C SER A 376 -10.97 21.38 34.07
N LYS A 377 -9.75 21.22 34.60
CA LYS A 377 -8.77 22.29 34.83
C LYS A 377 -7.66 22.35 33.79
N TYR A 378 -7.58 21.37 32.89
CA TYR A 378 -6.55 21.31 31.85
C TYR A 378 -6.57 22.55 30.96
N THR A 379 -5.40 23.11 30.68
CA THR A 379 -5.29 24.39 29.94
C THR A 379 -4.60 24.28 28.58
N LYS A 380 -3.79 23.24 28.34
CA LYS A 380 -3.08 23.06 27.07
C LYS A 380 -4.03 22.59 25.98
N ARG A 381 -4.17 23.38 24.91
CA ARG A 381 -4.96 22.99 23.73
C ARG A 381 -4.16 22.06 22.81
N ALA A 382 -4.85 21.05 22.30
CA ALA A 382 -4.39 20.15 21.26
C ALA A 382 -5.52 19.95 20.24
N GLU A 383 -5.13 19.46 19.07
CA GLU A 383 -6.00 19.17 17.94
C GLU A 383 -5.61 17.79 17.42
N GLY A 384 -6.59 17.04 16.93
CA GLY A 384 -6.40 15.79 16.19
C GLY A 384 -7.43 15.68 15.07
N ASP A 385 -7.02 15.03 13.99
CA ASP A 385 -7.73 15.11 12.70
C ASP A 385 -9.03 14.29 12.75
N HIS A 386 -8.97 13.02 13.21
CA HIS A 386 -10.18 12.22 13.44
C HIS A 386 -10.13 11.38 14.73
N LEU A 387 -11.22 11.43 15.51
CA LEU A 387 -11.53 10.46 16.56
C LEU A 387 -12.81 9.69 16.20
N ILE A 388 -12.65 8.40 15.92
CA ILE A 388 -13.72 7.50 15.51
C ILE A 388 -13.99 6.52 16.65
N VAL A 389 -15.23 6.48 17.13
CA VAL A 389 -15.63 5.60 18.24
C VAL A 389 -16.72 4.65 17.81
N LEU A 390 -16.49 3.35 18.02
CA LEU A 390 -17.50 2.31 17.84
C LEU A 390 -17.46 1.35 19.03
N ASP A 391 -18.50 1.42 19.87
CA ASP A 391 -18.63 0.68 21.12
C ASP A 391 -17.38 0.79 22.02
N ASP A 392 -16.61 -0.30 22.15
CA ASP A 392 -15.41 -0.40 22.98
C ASP A 392 -14.11 -0.12 22.23
N VAL A 393 -14.19 0.31 20.96
CA VAL A 393 -13.05 0.60 20.10
C VAL A 393 -12.99 2.09 19.78
N ALA A 394 -11.82 2.69 19.94
CA ALA A 394 -11.49 4.01 19.42
C ALA A 394 -10.40 3.90 18.34
N ILE A 395 -10.56 4.63 17.25
CA ILE A 395 -9.57 4.77 16.18
C ILE A 395 -9.25 6.26 16.06
N ILE A 396 -7.99 6.60 16.23
CA ILE A 396 -7.45 7.96 16.15
C ILE A 396 -6.66 8.03 14.86
N VAL A 397 -6.99 8.99 14.01
CA VAL A 397 -6.36 9.15 12.69
C VAL A 397 -5.72 10.52 12.60
N GLU A 398 -4.51 10.54 12.05
CA GLU A 398 -3.74 11.75 11.78
C GLU A 398 -3.38 11.78 10.29
N ASP A 399 -3.79 12.83 9.62
CA ASP A 399 -3.64 13.07 8.20
C ASP A 399 -2.43 13.98 7.95
N LYS A 400 -1.61 13.60 6.97
CA LYS A 400 -0.37 14.32 6.63
C LYS A 400 -0.27 14.51 5.13
N ALA A 401 -0.62 15.73 4.70
CA ALA A 401 -0.47 16.17 3.31
C ALA A 401 0.96 16.63 2.96
N VAL A 402 1.95 16.41 3.83
CA VAL A 402 3.34 16.84 3.58
C VAL A 402 4.04 15.83 2.67
N ALA A 403 4.65 16.33 1.60
CA ALA A 403 5.42 15.54 0.65
C ALA A 403 6.88 15.39 1.08
N LEU A 404 7.54 14.30 0.68
CA LEU A 404 9.00 14.28 0.66
C LEU A 404 9.52 15.38 -0.26
N SER A 405 10.61 16.04 0.13
CA SER A 405 11.32 16.94 -0.77
C SER A 405 12.11 16.18 -1.84
N ALA A 406 12.41 16.83 -2.97
CA ALA A 406 13.28 16.27 -4.01
C ALA A 406 14.67 15.85 -3.46
N LEU A 407 15.16 16.55 -2.44
CA LEU A 407 16.40 16.20 -1.75
C LEU A 407 16.27 14.89 -0.94
N SER A 408 15.12 14.65 -0.31
CA SER A 408 14.85 13.38 0.40
C SER A 408 14.72 12.22 -0.58
N ARG A 409 13.97 12.41 -1.68
CA ARG A 409 13.87 11.44 -2.78
C ARG A 409 15.25 11.05 -3.33
N GLY A 410 16.14 12.03 -3.46
CA GLY A 410 17.55 11.80 -3.85
C GLY A 410 18.46 11.17 -2.79
N GLY A 411 17.93 10.71 -1.66
CA GLY A 411 18.70 9.98 -0.63
C GLY A 411 19.45 10.85 0.40
N LYS A 412 19.19 12.16 0.49
CA LYS A 412 19.89 13.02 1.46
C LYS A 412 19.40 12.79 2.89
N THR A 413 20.15 12.01 3.67
CA THR A 413 19.78 11.55 5.02
C THR A 413 19.28 12.63 5.98
N ALA A 414 19.96 13.79 6.05
CA ALA A 414 19.53 14.88 6.94
C ALA A 414 18.15 15.44 6.58
N ARG A 415 17.85 15.50 5.27
CA ARG A 415 16.56 15.96 4.78
C ARG A 415 15.49 14.87 4.93
N ILE A 416 15.84 13.60 4.69
CA ILE A 416 14.97 12.45 4.96
C ILE A 416 14.52 12.46 6.41
N ARG A 417 15.46 12.62 7.37
CA ARG A 417 15.12 12.73 8.79
C ARG A 417 14.11 13.85 9.04
N THR A 418 14.36 15.02 8.48
CA THR A 418 13.48 16.19 8.66
C THR A 418 12.08 15.94 8.11
N ASP A 419 11.98 15.45 6.88
CA ASP A 419 10.70 15.21 6.21
C ASP A 419 9.94 14.07 6.89
N LEU A 420 10.59 12.93 7.19
CA LEU A 420 9.97 11.80 7.89
C LEU A 420 9.57 12.11 9.33
N THR A 421 10.33 12.95 10.05
CA THR A 421 9.87 13.43 11.36
C THR A 421 8.59 14.26 11.22
N GLY A 422 8.50 15.09 10.18
CA GLY A 422 7.30 15.88 9.87
C GLY A 422 6.08 15.03 9.52
N ILE A 423 6.29 13.94 8.77
CA ILE A 423 5.21 13.08 8.25
C ILE A 423 4.83 11.98 9.27
N ILE A 424 5.80 11.23 9.77
CA ILE A 424 5.55 10.00 10.55
C ILE A 424 5.63 10.26 12.05
N THR A 425 6.74 10.85 12.53
CA THR A 425 6.96 11.01 13.97
C THR A 425 5.91 11.91 14.61
N LYS A 426 5.62 13.07 13.99
CA LYS A 426 4.59 13.99 14.49
C LYS A 426 3.20 13.35 14.50
N ALA A 427 2.82 12.62 13.45
CA ALA A 427 1.54 11.92 13.41
C ALA A 427 1.43 10.91 14.56
N ALA A 428 2.49 10.11 14.79
CA ALA A 428 2.54 9.15 15.89
C ALA A 428 2.44 9.84 17.27
N GLU A 429 3.14 10.96 17.47
CA GLU A 429 3.08 11.76 18.70
C GLU A 429 1.70 12.38 18.91
N GLN A 430 1.06 12.92 17.86
CA GLN A 430 -0.27 13.52 17.94
C GLN A 430 -1.32 12.47 18.33
N ALA A 431 -1.37 11.36 17.61
CA ALA A 431 -2.29 10.26 17.89
C ALA A 431 -2.02 9.62 19.27
N GLY A 432 -0.74 9.44 19.62
CA GLY A 432 -0.31 8.91 20.92
C GLY A 432 -0.75 9.79 22.09
N ARG A 433 -0.60 11.12 21.98
CA ARG A 433 -1.08 12.05 23.03
C ARG A 433 -2.58 11.94 23.27
N MET A 434 -3.38 11.75 22.22
CA MET A 434 -4.83 11.56 22.37
C MET A 434 -5.15 10.21 23.01
N ARG A 435 -4.51 9.12 22.56
CA ARG A 435 -4.62 7.79 23.18
C ARG A 435 -4.31 7.86 24.68
N ASP A 436 -3.17 8.41 25.05
CA ASP A 436 -2.70 8.47 26.44
C ASP A 436 -3.66 9.29 27.32
N ALA A 437 -4.30 10.31 26.77
CA ALA A 437 -5.33 11.08 27.47
C ALA A 437 -6.62 10.27 27.68
N ILE A 438 -7.09 9.53 26.67
CA ILE A 438 -8.25 8.65 26.79
C ILE A 438 -8.01 7.58 27.85
N GLU A 439 -6.84 6.94 27.84
CA GLU A 439 -6.49 5.87 28.78
C GLU A 439 -6.36 6.37 30.22
N ARG A 440 -5.75 7.55 30.41
CA ARG A 440 -5.56 8.16 31.73
C ARG A 440 -6.86 8.68 32.34
N ASP A 441 -7.63 9.43 31.55
CA ASP A 441 -8.73 10.25 32.07
C ASP A 441 -10.11 9.60 31.83
N GLY A 442 -10.18 8.52 31.04
CA GLY A 442 -11.44 7.88 30.65
C GLY A 442 -12.30 8.74 29.72
N GLY A 443 -11.72 9.74 29.08
CA GLY A 443 -12.46 10.70 28.25
C GLY A 443 -11.60 11.88 27.83
N LEU A 444 -12.20 12.81 27.08
CA LEU A 444 -11.55 14.02 26.62
C LEU A 444 -12.44 15.23 26.88
N ARG A 445 -11.85 16.34 27.34
CA ARG A 445 -12.54 17.62 27.35
C ARG A 445 -12.39 18.27 25.97
N SER A 446 -13.44 18.19 25.16
CA SER A 446 -13.58 18.92 23.90
C SER A 446 -13.89 20.39 24.17
N LYS A 447 -13.37 21.27 23.30
CA LYS A 447 -13.72 22.68 23.27
C LYS A 447 -15.19 22.92 22.89
N ASP A 448 -15.73 22.11 21.99
CA ASP A 448 -17.06 22.33 21.41
C ASP A 448 -18.14 21.44 22.07
N GLU A 449 -17.82 20.18 22.42
CA GLU A 449 -18.77 19.22 22.99
C GLU A 449 -18.74 19.13 24.54
N GLY A 450 -17.75 19.74 25.20
CA GLY A 450 -17.51 19.53 26.63
C GLY A 450 -16.88 18.16 26.92
N TRP A 451 -17.31 17.46 27.97
CA TRP A 451 -16.73 16.16 28.33
C TRP A 451 -17.25 15.03 27.43
N ILE A 452 -16.34 14.39 26.71
CA ILE A 452 -16.59 13.19 25.93
C ILE A 452 -16.18 11.99 26.79
N ASP A 453 -17.17 11.24 27.28
CA ASP A 453 -16.95 10.01 28.03
C ASP A 453 -16.49 8.88 27.10
N LEU A 454 -15.31 8.33 27.39
CA LEU A 454 -14.65 7.25 26.67
C LEU A 454 -14.25 6.12 27.63
N SER A 455 -14.86 6.07 28.81
CA SER A 455 -14.57 5.07 29.85
C SER A 455 -14.98 3.65 29.44
N GLN A 456 -15.79 3.51 28.40
CA GLN A 456 -16.12 2.24 27.76
C GLN A 456 -15.02 1.69 26.86
N ILE A 457 -14.06 2.52 26.41
CA ILE A 457 -13.05 2.13 25.43
C ILE A 457 -12.08 1.11 26.06
N ARG A 458 -11.84 0.03 25.33
CA ARG A 458 -10.94 -1.08 25.72
C ARG A 458 -9.86 -1.35 24.70
N GLU A 459 -9.94 -0.71 23.55
CA GLU A 459 -9.01 -0.90 22.46
C GLU A 459 -8.87 0.41 21.67
N ILE A 460 -7.65 0.92 21.57
CA ILE A 460 -7.34 2.14 20.82
C ILE A 460 -6.39 1.79 19.68
N HIS A 461 -6.72 2.25 18.48
CA HIS A 461 -5.86 2.18 17.28
C HIS A 461 -5.47 3.56 16.81
N THR A 462 -4.22 3.70 16.39
CA THR A 462 -3.70 4.93 15.79
C THR A 462 -3.36 4.65 14.33
N ILE A 463 -3.76 5.56 13.44
CA ILE A 463 -3.50 5.51 12.00
C ILE A 463 -2.86 6.83 11.59
N ALA A 464 -1.82 6.77 10.76
CA ALA A 464 -1.22 7.93 10.12
C ALA A 464 -1.39 7.81 8.61
N VAL A 465 -2.21 8.66 8.02
CA VAL A 465 -2.52 8.63 6.59
C VAL A 465 -1.72 9.70 5.87
N SER A 466 -1.07 9.33 4.77
CA SER A 466 -0.31 10.25 3.92
C SER A 466 -1.03 10.49 2.59
N LEU A 467 -1.11 11.76 2.16
CA LEU A 467 -1.59 12.10 0.81
C LEU A 467 -0.60 11.63 -0.27
N ASP A 468 0.69 11.67 0.05
CA ASP A 468 1.72 11.23 -0.86
C ASP A 468 1.98 9.74 -0.68
N ASP A 469 2.13 9.07 -1.83
CA ASP A 469 2.44 7.68 -1.86
C ASP A 469 3.94 7.46 -1.54
N MET A 470 4.16 6.77 -0.42
CA MET A 470 5.48 6.45 0.13
C MET A 470 5.54 4.97 0.52
N SER A 471 4.84 4.09 -0.20
CA SER A 471 4.62 2.68 0.16
C SER A 471 5.85 1.97 0.75
N THR A 472 7.01 2.08 0.09
CA THR A 472 8.25 1.40 0.51
C THR A 472 8.79 1.85 1.87
N VAL A 473 8.53 3.10 2.29
CA VAL A 473 8.91 3.60 3.61
C VAL A 473 7.87 3.24 4.65
N LEU A 474 6.58 3.29 4.28
CA LEU A 474 5.46 3.02 5.18
C LEU A 474 5.41 1.53 5.59
N THR A 475 5.85 0.62 4.73
CA THR A 475 6.00 -0.81 5.06
C THR A 475 7.25 -1.14 5.89
N ALA A 476 8.27 -0.29 5.87
CA ALA A 476 9.53 -0.49 6.59
C ALA A 476 9.49 -0.05 8.06
N THR A 477 8.39 -0.36 8.76
CA THR A 477 8.15 0.12 10.14
C THR A 477 9.26 -0.27 11.12
N ALA A 478 9.91 -1.44 10.95
CA ALA A 478 11.02 -1.88 11.79
C ALA A 478 12.23 -0.96 11.65
N GLU A 479 12.54 -0.53 10.42
CA GLU A 479 13.63 0.40 10.14
C GLU A 479 13.32 1.80 10.67
N LEU A 480 12.05 2.24 10.63
CA LEU A 480 11.63 3.51 11.23
C LEU A 480 11.80 3.50 12.76
N VAL A 481 11.49 2.39 13.42
CA VAL A 481 11.75 2.21 14.86
C VAL A 481 13.26 2.20 15.14
N GLN A 482 14.04 1.45 14.35
CA GLN A 482 15.51 1.39 14.48
C GLN A 482 16.16 2.77 14.25
N ALA A 483 15.63 3.57 13.31
CA ALA A 483 16.03 4.93 13.01
C ALA A 483 15.70 5.95 14.13
N GLY A 484 14.86 5.56 15.09
CA GLY A 484 14.32 6.43 16.14
C GLY A 484 13.29 7.43 15.61
N LEU A 485 12.63 7.12 14.48
CA LEU A 485 11.52 7.91 13.94
C LEU A 485 10.17 7.48 14.53
N LEU A 486 10.08 6.24 15.02
CA LEU A 486 8.92 5.70 15.72
C LEU A 486 9.36 5.04 17.03
N ALA A 487 8.46 5.02 18.01
CA ALA A 487 8.66 4.29 19.25
C ALA A 487 8.01 2.91 19.16
N ALA A 488 8.64 1.88 19.73
CA ALA A 488 8.17 0.49 19.61
C ALA A 488 6.85 0.23 20.36
N ASP A 489 6.52 1.07 21.33
CA ASP A 489 5.28 1.07 22.13
C ASP A 489 4.18 1.98 21.55
N ASN A 490 4.49 2.74 20.49
CA ASN A 490 3.53 3.58 19.80
C ASN A 490 3.76 3.52 18.29
N ILE A 491 3.39 2.38 17.70
CA ILE A 491 3.41 2.15 16.26
C ILE A 491 2.02 2.43 15.70
N PRO A 492 1.79 3.58 15.03
CA PRO A 492 0.58 3.78 14.24
C PRO A 492 0.62 2.91 12.99
N TRP A 493 -0.55 2.59 12.44
CA TRP A 493 -0.62 2.09 11.08
C TRP A 493 -0.37 3.24 10.11
N THR A 494 0.80 3.25 9.48
CA THR A 494 1.17 4.23 8.46
C THR A 494 0.76 3.73 7.08
N VAL A 495 -0.07 4.48 6.36
CA VAL A 495 -0.64 4.06 5.07
C VAL A 495 -0.83 5.25 4.12
N SER A 496 -0.75 5.03 2.80
CA SER A 496 -1.11 6.05 1.81
C SER A 496 -2.63 6.19 1.71
N LEU A 497 -3.13 7.34 1.25
CA LEU A 497 -4.56 7.55 1.03
C LEU A 497 -5.12 6.51 0.04
N HIS A 498 -4.39 6.24 -1.05
CA HIS A 498 -4.81 5.31 -2.09
C HIS A 498 -4.88 3.86 -1.60
N ASP A 499 -3.90 3.42 -0.80
CA ASP A 499 -3.93 2.11 -0.16
C ASP A 499 -5.08 1.98 0.84
N LEU A 500 -5.36 3.03 1.62
CA LEU A 500 -6.49 3.06 2.55
C LEU A 500 -7.82 2.92 1.79
N GLU A 501 -8.00 3.64 0.69
CA GLU A 501 -9.19 3.54 -0.15
C GLU A 501 -9.35 2.16 -0.77
N LEU A 502 -8.27 1.57 -1.30
CA LEU A 502 -8.29 0.21 -1.82
C LEU A 502 -8.61 -0.82 -0.73
N ILE A 503 -7.94 -0.75 0.43
CA ILE A 503 -8.20 -1.66 1.56
C ILE A 503 -9.65 -1.56 2.01
N THR A 504 -10.15 -0.34 2.19
CA THR A 504 -11.52 -0.11 2.67
C THR A 504 -12.56 -0.51 1.62
N GLU A 505 -12.23 -0.42 0.33
CA GLU A 505 -13.04 -0.98 -0.75
C GLU A 505 -13.00 -2.51 -0.72
N LEU A 506 -11.84 -3.15 -0.48
CA LEU A 506 -11.65 -4.61 -0.52
C LEU A 506 -12.33 -5.35 0.65
N VAL A 507 -12.29 -4.77 1.85
CA VAL A 507 -12.87 -5.36 3.07
C VAL A 507 -14.34 -5.72 2.86
N ALA A 508 -14.70 -6.98 3.12
CA ALA A 508 -16.09 -7.44 3.03
C ALA A 508 -16.80 -7.32 4.38
N ARG A 509 -16.07 -7.50 5.49
CA ARG A 509 -16.60 -7.38 6.85
C ARG A 509 -15.75 -6.41 7.67
N PRO A 510 -16.35 -5.43 8.37
CA PRO A 510 -15.62 -4.50 9.24
C PRO A 510 -14.64 -5.17 10.24
N ALA A 511 -15.00 -6.35 10.74
CA ALA A 511 -14.13 -7.15 11.62
C ALA A 511 -12.79 -7.56 10.98
N GLU A 512 -12.74 -7.70 9.66
CA GLU A 512 -11.50 -7.96 8.90
C GLU A 512 -10.57 -6.75 8.96
N PHE A 513 -11.13 -5.53 8.85
CA PHE A 513 -10.38 -4.27 8.95
C PHE A 513 -9.77 -4.09 10.36
N LEU A 514 -10.58 -4.22 11.42
CA LEU A 514 -10.06 -4.12 12.79
C LEU A 514 -8.99 -5.18 13.07
N LEU A 515 -9.18 -6.41 12.56
CA LEU A 515 -8.16 -7.45 12.71
C LEU A 515 -6.87 -7.08 11.96
N TYR A 516 -6.96 -6.48 10.77
CA TYR A 516 -5.77 -6.00 10.05
C TYR A 516 -5.01 -4.93 10.85
N LEU A 517 -5.72 -3.94 11.42
CA LEU A 517 -5.12 -2.92 12.30
C LEU A 517 -4.36 -3.54 13.48
N ARG A 518 -4.97 -4.53 14.16
CA ARG A 518 -4.32 -5.29 15.24
C ARG A 518 -3.02 -5.98 14.77
N ARG A 519 -3.00 -6.54 13.55
CA ARG A 519 -1.80 -7.17 13.00
C ARG A 519 -0.73 -6.15 12.67
N ARG A 520 -1.10 -5.10 11.94
CA ARG A 520 -0.12 -4.20 11.34
C ARG A 520 0.58 -3.30 12.35
N ARG A 521 -0.08 -3.02 13.47
CA ARG A 521 0.49 -2.30 14.63
C ARG A 521 1.31 -3.19 15.57
N ASN A 522 1.27 -4.51 15.41
CA ASN A 522 2.02 -5.42 16.28
C ASN A 522 3.53 -5.33 15.95
N PRO A 523 4.41 -5.04 16.94
CA PRO A 523 5.85 -4.92 16.69
C PRO A 523 6.47 -6.19 16.10
N ASP A 524 6.01 -7.37 16.51
CA ASP A 524 6.53 -8.65 16.02
C ASP A 524 6.17 -8.85 14.53
N VAL A 525 4.98 -8.42 14.09
CA VAL A 525 4.57 -8.48 12.68
C VAL A 525 5.49 -7.61 11.82
N THR A 526 5.78 -6.40 12.29
CA THR A 526 6.66 -5.43 11.63
C THR A 526 8.09 -5.95 11.45
N VAL A 527 8.60 -6.76 12.39
CA VAL A 527 9.94 -7.36 12.29
C VAL A 527 9.93 -8.64 11.45
N MET A 528 8.84 -9.40 11.48
CA MET A 528 8.74 -10.69 10.81
C MET A 528 8.38 -10.61 9.34
N PHE A 529 7.66 -9.56 8.92
CA PHE A 529 7.22 -9.40 7.54
C PHE A 529 7.66 -8.05 6.99
N SER A 530 8.31 -8.07 5.84
CA SER A 530 8.61 -6.89 5.04
C SER A 530 8.07 -7.08 3.63
N ALA A 531 7.65 -5.99 3.00
CA ALA A 531 7.12 -6.01 1.65
C ALA A 531 7.43 -4.68 0.93
N PRO A 532 7.52 -4.67 -0.41
CA PRO A 532 7.63 -3.43 -1.17
C PRO A 532 6.45 -2.47 -0.96
N ASP A 533 5.26 -3.02 -0.76
CA ASP A 533 4.00 -2.28 -0.73
C ASP A 533 3.03 -2.78 0.37
N GLU A 534 2.15 -1.92 0.87
CA GLU A 534 1.18 -2.26 1.91
C GLU A 534 0.09 -3.22 1.38
N MET A 535 -0.24 -3.15 0.08
CA MET A 535 -1.15 -4.10 -0.56
C MET A 535 -0.62 -5.54 -0.50
N ASP A 536 0.70 -5.74 -0.56
CA ASP A 536 1.30 -7.07 -0.43
C ASP A 536 1.10 -7.65 0.98
N LEU A 537 1.21 -6.81 2.02
CA LEU A 537 0.93 -7.19 3.41
C LEU A 537 -0.56 -7.48 3.61
N PHE A 538 -1.43 -6.64 3.06
CA PHE A 538 -2.88 -6.78 3.17
C PHE A 538 -3.41 -8.02 2.43
N LEU A 539 -2.95 -8.28 1.22
CA LEU A 539 -3.35 -9.48 0.47
C LEU A 539 -2.78 -10.75 1.10
N TYR A 540 -1.57 -10.70 1.69
CA TYR A 540 -1.08 -11.79 2.53
C TYR A 540 -1.92 -11.98 3.81
N PHE A 541 -2.43 -10.90 4.40
CA PHE A 541 -3.40 -10.98 5.49
C PHE A 541 -4.70 -11.69 5.05
N PHE A 542 -5.22 -11.38 3.86
CA PHE A 542 -6.39 -12.08 3.31
C PHE A 542 -6.14 -13.58 3.12
N GLU A 543 -4.95 -13.96 2.65
CA GLU A 543 -4.58 -15.36 2.41
C GLU A 543 -4.25 -16.15 3.69
N ALA A 544 -3.45 -15.57 4.59
CA ALA A 544 -2.77 -16.28 5.68
C ALA A 544 -2.92 -15.62 7.06
N GLY A 545 -3.58 -14.47 7.15
CA GLY A 545 -3.93 -13.79 8.40
C GLY A 545 -2.82 -12.93 9.02
N LEU A 546 -1.70 -12.71 8.32
CA LEU A 546 -0.55 -11.87 8.71
C LEU A 546 -0.24 -12.01 10.21
N TRP A 547 -0.02 -13.25 10.66
CA TRP A 547 0.08 -13.58 12.07
C TRP A 547 1.49 -14.00 12.47
N VAL A 548 1.92 -13.50 13.62
CA VAL A 548 3.15 -13.89 14.29
C VAL A 548 2.80 -14.50 15.65
N GLU A 549 3.40 -15.64 15.95
CA GLU A 549 3.24 -16.30 17.24
C GLU A 549 3.88 -15.49 18.37
N PRO A 550 3.18 -15.10 19.45
CA PRO A 550 3.83 -14.41 20.56
C PRO A 550 4.84 -15.31 21.28
N ASP A 551 5.78 -14.71 22.02
CA ASP A 551 6.70 -15.47 22.87
C ASP A 551 5.93 -16.25 23.93
N PRO A 552 5.95 -17.60 23.92
CA PRO A 552 5.14 -18.38 24.85
C PRO A 552 5.55 -18.14 26.32
N VAL A 553 6.78 -17.70 26.59
CA VAL A 553 7.22 -17.33 27.95
C VAL A 553 6.56 -16.02 28.39
N GLN A 554 6.49 -15.04 27.50
CA GLN A 554 5.85 -13.75 27.80
C GLN A 554 4.33 -13.89 27.91
N VAL A 555 3.70 -14.73 27.06
CA VAL A 555 2.28 -15.08 27.19
C VAL A 555 1.97 -15.71 28.55
N ARG A 556 2.82 -16.63 29.01
CA ARG A 556 2.70 -17.26 30.33
C ARG A 556 2.82 -16.23 31.47
N ALA A 557 3.72 -15.26 31.33
CA ALA A 557 3.88 -14.18 32.30
C ALA A 557 2.65 -13.25 32.34
N ALA A 558 2.09 -12.93 31.17
CA ALA A 558 0.88 -12.12 31.02
C ALA A 558 -0.37 -12.83 31.55
N PHE A 559 -0.44 -14.16 31.40
CA PHE A 559 -1.57 -14.98 31.83
C PHE A 559 -1.11 -16.12 32.77
N PRO A 560 -0.91 -15.84 34.08
CA PRO A 560 -0.38 -16.79 35.06
C PRO A 560 -1.28 -18.00 35.36
N PHE A 561 -2.47 -18.11 34.77
CA PHE A 561 -3.31 -19.30 34.87
C PHE A 561 -3.01 -20.35 33.79
N LEU A 562 -2.26 -20.00 32.74
CA LEU A 562 -1.87 -20.95 31.68
C LEU A 562 -0.87 -21.99 32.19
N PRO A 563 -0.75 -23.19 31.60
CA PRO A 563 0.35 -24.10 31.94
C PRO A 563 1.69 -23.58 31.42
N GLU A 564 2.79 -24.13 31.95
CA GLU A 564 4.14 -23.83 31.43
C GLU A 564 4.26 -24.13 29.92
N PRO A 565 5.05 -23.32 29.17
CA PRO A 565 5.33 -23.57 27.76
C PRO A 565 5.97 -24.94 27.53
N ALA A 566 5.47 -25.67 26.54
CA ALA A 566 6.05 -26.94 26.14
C ALA A 566 7.37 -26.71 25.38
N THR A 567 8.30 -27.67 25.45
CA THR A 567 9.58 -27.60 24.72
C THR A 567 9.39 -27.44 23.20
N ALA A 568 8.32 -28.02 22.64
CA ALA A 568 7.99 -27.88 21.22
C ALA A 568 7.57 -26.45 20.85
N GLU A 569 6.83 -25.75 21.71
CA GLU A 569 6.39 -24.36 21.52
C GLU A 569 7.61 -23.42 21.50
N LEU A 570 8.52 -23.57 22.47
CA LEU A 570 9.78 -22.82 22.53
C LEU A 570 10.67 -23.06 21.31
N ARG A 571 10.77 -24.31 20.84
CA ARG A 571 11.54 -24.64 19.62
C ARG A 571 10.93 -24.01 18.38
N ARG A 572 9.60 -24.07 18.24
CA ARG A 572 8.87 -23.44 17.13
C ARG A 572 9.11 -21.94 17.10
N TYR A 573 8.96 -21.26 18.24
CA TYR A 573 9.20 -19.83 18.38
C TYR A 573 10.62 -19.41 17.97
N ARG A 574 11.65 -20.14 18.44
CA ARG A 574 13.06 -19.85 18.14
C ARG A 574 13.48 -20.13 16.69
N ALA A 575 12.76 -21.01 15.98
CA ALA A 575 13.09 -21.39 14.62
C ALA A 575 12.53 -20.43 13.55
N ARG A 576 11.77 -19.42 13.95
CA ARG A 576 11.13 -18.47 13.03
C ARG A 576 12.18 -17.59 12.36
N LYS A 577 11.87 -17.19 11.13
CA LYS A 577 12.71 -16.32 10.32
C LYS A 577 11.86 -15.23 9.70
N PRO A 578 12.35 -13.98 9.63
CA PRO A 578 11.70 -12.94 8.87
C PRO A 578 11.48 -13.39 7.41
N ALA A 579 10.39 -12.92 6.82
CA ALA A 579 10.00 -13.20 5.45
C ALA A 579 9.84 -11.89 4.67
N PHE A 580 10.51 -11.81 3.53
CA PHE A 580 10.24 -10.78 2.54
C PHE A 580 9.11 -11.26 1.63
N LEU A 581 7.97 -10.57 1.66
CA LEU A 581 6.83 -10.84 0.80
C LEU A 581 7.06 -10.15 -0.53
N THR A 582 7.14 -10.94 -1.60
CA THR A 582 7.12 -10.43 -2.98
C THR A 582 5.70 -10.05 -3.39
N SER A 583 5.57 -9.37 -4.54
CA SER A 583 4.27 -8.94 -5.09
C SER A 583 3.18 -10.01 -5.02
N ARG A 584 1.99 -9.59 -4.58
CA ARG A 584 0.75 -10.39 -4.46
C ARG A 584 -0.43 -9.75 -5.18
N THR A 585 -0.20 -8.71 -5.98
CA THR A 585 -1.25 -7.85 -6.54
C THR A 585 -1.89 -8.39 -7.81
N ASP A 586 -1.38 -9.46 -8.45
CA ASP A 586 -1.90 -9.98 -9.73
C ASP A 586 -3.44 -10.08 -9.81
N ALA A 587 -4.08 -10.61 -8.76
CA ALA A 587 -5.55 -10.74 -8.69
C ALA A 587 -6.25 -9.40 -8.42
N LEU A 588 -5.61 -8.51 -7.67
CA LEU A 588 -6.07 -7.15 -7.43
C LEU A 588 -6.03 -6.34 -8.73
N ASP A 589 -4.92 -6.40 -9.47
CA ASP A 589 -4.71 -5.70 -10.74
C ASP A 589 -5.77 -6.11 -11.77
N GLN A 590 -6.03 -7.42 -11.88
CA GLN A 590 -7.09 -7.95 -12.76
C GLN A 590 -8.48 -7.41 -12.40
N TRP A 591 -8.83 -7.39 -11.12
CA TRP A 591 -10.10 -6.85 -10.68
C TRP A 591 -10.19 -5.34 -10.89
N PHE A 592 -9.16 -4.60 -10.51
CA PHE A 592 -9.13 -3.13 -10.59
C PHE A 592 -9.35 -2.64 -12.03
N HIS A 593 -8.64 -3.21 -13.01
CA HIS A 593 -8.78 -2.78 -14.42
C HIS A 593 -10.05 -3.29 -15.12
N THR A 594 -10.76 -4.27 -14.55
CA THR A 594 -12.00 -4.81 -15.13
C THR A 594 -13.27 -4.34 -14.44
N ARG A 595 -13.20 -3.74 -13.24
CA ARG A 595 -14.37 -3.37 -12.42
C ARG A 595 -15.35 -2.40 -13.07
N GLY A 596 -14.90 -1.59 -14.03
CA GLY A 596 -15.74 -0.63 -14.78
C GLY A 596 -16.19 -1.10 -16.18
N ARG A 597 -15.72 -2.26 -16.66
CA ARG A 597 -16.01 -2.74 -18.03
C ARG A 597 -17.33 -3.53 -18.05
N GLY A 598 -18.45 -2.82 -18.23
CA GLY A 598 -19.81 -3.38 -18.24
C GLY A 598 -20.37 -3.80 -19.62
N GLY A 599 -19.55 -4.35 -20.52
CA GLY A 599 -19.98 -4.79 -21.86
C GLY A 599 -20.28 -6.30 -21.94
N ALA A 600 -21.13 -6.71 -22.89
CA ALA A 600 -21.52 -8.12 -23.09
C ALA A 600 -20.36 -9.10 -23.43
N ARG A 601 -19.14 -8.59 -23.63
CA ARG A 601 -17.90 -9.35 -23.92
C ARG A 601 -16.81 -9.22 -22.84
N SER A 602 -16.97 -8.38 -21.82
CA SER A 602 -15.95 -8.21 -20.77
C SER A 602 -16.25 -9.11 -19.57
N VAL A 603 -15.31 -10.01 -19.26
CA VAL A 603 -15.36 -10.81 -18.03
C VAL A 603 -14.75 -9.96 -16.90
N GLN A 604 -15.58 -9.53 -15.96
CA GLN A 604 -15.11 -8.87 -14.74
C GLN A 604 -14.35 -9.90 -13.88
N ALA A 605 -13.11 -9.60 -13.51
CA ALA A 605 -12.34 -10.45 -12.62
C ALA A 605 -12.92 -10.37 -11.19
N PRO A 606 -12.84 -11.45 -10.39
CA PRO A 606 -13.39 -11.47 -9.05
C PRO A 606 -12.61 -10.54 -8.12
N LYS A 607 -13.33 -9.77 -7.30
CA LYS A 607 -12.76 -8.95 -6.24
C LYS A 607 -11.97 -9.82 -5.25
N PRO A 608 -10.71 -9.48 -4.91
CA PRO A 608 -9.97 -10.16 -3.86
C PRO A 608 -10.71 -10.14 -2.52
N ALA A 609 -10.68 -11.26 -1.80
CA ALA A 609 -11.38 -11.40 -0.51
C ALA A 609 -10.58 -12.29 0.45
N MET A 610 -10.80 -12.09 1.76
CA MET A 610 -10.20 -12.94 2.79
C MET A 610 -10.63 -14.41 2.60
N VAL A 611 -9.73 -15.35 2.91
CA VAL A 611 -10.06 -16.78 2.95
C VAL A 611 -11.31 -17.01 3.81
N PRO A 612 -12.32 -17.76 3.30
CA PRO A 612 -13.59 -17.96 3.98
C PRO A 612 -13.42 -18.43 5.43
N SER A 613 -14.15 -17.76 6.34
CA SER A 613 -14.19 -18.12 7.76
C SER A 613 -15.40 -19.00 8.07
N PRO A 614 -15.23 -20.11 8.82
CA PRO A 614 -16.35 -20.86 9.38
C PRO A 614 -17.24 -20.04 10.33
N LEU A 615 -16.74 -18.92 10.85
CA LEU A 615 -17.45 -18.02 11.75
C LEU A 615 -18.12 -16.86 11.02
N ALA A 616 -17.97 -16.75 9.70
CA ALA A 616 -18.58 -15.68 8.92
C ALA A 616 -20.09 -15.49 9.21
N PRO A 617 -20.94 -16.54 9.25
CA PRO A 617 -22.36 -16.36 9.57
C PRO A 617 -22.61 -15.75 10.96
N LEU A 618 -21.84 -16.18 11.97
CA LEU A 618 -21.96 -15.63 13.33
C LEU A 618 -21.53 -14.17 13.38
N ILE A 619 -20.45 -13.81 12.67
CA ILE A 619 -19.96 -12.42 12.61
C ILE A 619 -20.96 -11.52 11.90
N ASP A 620 -21.51 -11.98 10.77
CA ASP A 620 -22.54 -11.26 10.02
C ASP A 620 -23.80 -11.07 10.88
N GLU A 621 -24.15 -12.07 11.69
CA GLU A 621 -25.25 -12.00 12.65
C GLU A 621 -25.00 -10.97 13.77
N LEU A 622 -23.79 -10.93 14.35
CA LEU A 622 -23.40 -9.93 15.37
C LEU A 622 -23.60 -8.50 14.84
N GLN A 623 -23.13 -8.25 13.62
CA GLN A 623 -23.26 -6.94 12.97
C GLN A 623 -24.74 -6.62 12.65
N SER A 624 -25.48 -7.58 12.08
CA SER A 624 -26.89 -7.36 11.70
C SER A 624 -27.80 -7.05 12.89
N ARG A 625 -27.49 -7.63 14.06
CA ARG A 625 -28.20 -7.40 15.33
C ARG A 625 -27.69 -6.15 16.07
N ASN A 626 -26.65 -5.48 15.57
CA ASN A 626 -25.96 -4.36 16.21
C ASN A 626 -25.59 -4.66 17.68
N VAL A 627 -25.03 -5.86 17.91
CA VAL A 627 -24.60 -6.28 19.26
C VAL A 627 -23.50 -5.34 19.75
N THR A 628 -23.58 -4.83 20.97
CA THR A 628 -22.49 -4.02 21.54
C THR A 628 -21.15 -4.77 21.46
N GLY A 629 -20.13 -4.14 20.88
CA GLY A 629 -18.82 -4.74 20.66
C GLY A 629 -18.78 -5.73 19.50
N TRP A 630 -19.77 -5.74 18.59
CA TRP A 630 -19.82 -6.66 17.45
C TRP A 630 -18.53 -6.62 16.62
N LEU A 631 -17.92 -5.44 16.46
CA LEU A 631 -16.68 -5.25 15.72
C LEU A 631 -15.51 -5.95 16.42
N SER A 632 -15.33 -5.68 17.72
CA SER A 632 -14.21 -6.21 18.50
C SER A 632 -14.34 -7.71 18.80
N ILE A 633 -15.57 -8.19 19.03
CA ILE A 633 -15.90 -9.63 19.12
C ILE A 633 -15.62 -10.32 17.79
N GLY A 634 -16.11 -9.76 16.68
CA GLY A 634 -15.93 -10.32 15.34
C GLY A 634 -14.46 -10.43 14.95
N ALA A 635 -13.68 -9.38 15.17
CA ALA A 635 -12.24 -9.39 14.91
C ALA A 635 -11.50 -10.44 15.76
N THR A 636 -11.91 -10.61 17.02
CA THR A 636 -11.35 -11.63 17.92
C THR A 636 -11.71 -13.05 17.46
N LEU A 637 -12.95 -13.30 17.02
CA LEU A 637 -13.37 -14.56 16.42
C LEU A 637 -12.56 -14.88 15.14
N LEU A 638 -12.32 -13.89 14.27
CA LEU A 638 -11.53 -14.04 13.04
C LEU A 638 -10.03 -14.25 13.28
N SER A 639 -9.52 -13.79 14.42
CA SER A 639 -8.09 -13.85 14.76
C SER A 639 -7.56 -15.27 14.95
N GLY A 640 -8.46 -16.21 15.27
CA GLY A 640 -8.12 -17.61 15.53
C GLY A 640 -7.70 -18.37 14.27
N ALA A 641 -7.00 -19.48 14.47
CA ALA A 641 -6.69 -20.43 13.43
C ALA A 641 -7.96 -21.02 12.79
N THR A 642 -7.93 -21.45 11.53
CA THR A 642 -9.11 -22.03 10.86
C THR A 642 -9.71 -23.23 11.64
N ASP A 643 -8.88 -24.07 12.25
CA ASP A 643 -9.34 -25.20 13.08
C ASP A 643 -9.96 -24.75 14.41
N VAL A 644 -9.46 -23.67 15.01
CA VAL A 644 -10.08 -23.01 16.17
C VAL A 644 -11.45 -22.45 15.77
N GLN A 645 -11.54 -21.76 14.64
CA GLN A 645 -12.77 -21.17 14.15
C GLN A 645 -13.85 -22.23 13.89
N HIS A 646 -13.48 -23.39 13.33
CA HIS A 646 -14.39 -24.53 13.20
C HIS A 646 -14.87 -25.09 14.55
N LYS A 647 -14.05 -25.04 15.60
CA LYS A 647 -14.48 -25.46 16.95
C LYS A 647 -15.48 -24.45 17.52
N PHE A 648 -15.17 -23.16 17.43
CA PHE A 648 -16.07 -22.09 17.90
C PHE A 648 -17.42 -22.13 17.19
N ALA A 649 -17.44 -22.37 15.88
CA ALA A 649 -18.68 -22.48 15.10
C ALA A 649 -19.57 -23.64 15.56
N ARG A 650 -19.00 -24.70 16.17
CA ARG A 650 -19.73 -25.89 16.63
C ARG A 650 -20.10 -25.87 18.10
N HIS A 651 -19.54 -24.98 18.92
CA HIS A 651 -19.77 -24.99 20.36
C HIS A 651 -21.25 -24.79 20.74
N GLY A 652 -22.01 -23.99 19.99
CA GLY A 652 -23.46 -23.87 20.17
C GLY A 652 -24.16 -25.22 20.01
N ASP A 653 -23.96 -25.87 18.86
CA ASP A 653 -24.54 -27.19 18.55
C ASP A 653 -24.10 -28.28 19.54
N GLU A 654 -22.80 -28.33 19.89
CA GLU A 654 -22.27 -29.32 20.84
C GLU A 654 -22.94 -29.23 22.22
N LEU A 655 -23.27 -28.01 22.67
CA LEU A 655 -24.00 -27.79 23.92
C LEU A 655 -25.49 -28.15 23.78
N LEU A 656 -26.12 -27.84 22.65
CA LEU A 656 -27.53 -28.15 22.36
C LEU A 656 -27.77 -29.65 22.17
N ASP A 657 -26.79 -30.38 21.64
CA ASP A 657 -26.85 -31.84 21.47
C ASP A 657 -26.68 -32.60 22.79
N ASN A 658 -26.21 -31.91 23.84
CA ASN A 658 -26.06 -32.48 25.17
C ASN A 658 -26.70 -31.58 26.23
N PRO A 659 -28.04 -31.40 26.21
CA PRO A 659 -28.73 -30.41 27.05
C PRO A 659 -28.71 -30.78 28.54
N SER A 660 -28.92 -29.77 29.38
CA SER A 660 -28.96 -29.91 30.85
C SER A 660 -30.18 -29.15 31.40
N PRO A 661 -30.91 -29.72 32.38
CA PRO A 661 -32.04 -29.04 33.03
C PRO A 661 -31.66 -27.72 33.72
N LYS A 662 -30.37 -27.51 34.05
CA LYS A 662 -29.86 -26.27 34.66
C LYS A 662 -29.21 -25.30 33.66
N GLY A 663 -29.14 -25.71 32.39
CA GLY A 663 -28.33 -25.08 31.36
C GLY A 663 -26.90 -25.64 31.40
N ARG A 664 -26.16 -25.37 30.32
CA ARG A 664 -24.72 -25.66 30.21
C ARG A 664 -24.01 -24.43 29.68
N SER A 665 -22.76 -24.28 30.09
CA SER A 665 -21.86 -23.26 29.55
C SER A 665 -20.47 -23.82 29.31
N LEU A 666 -19.78 -23.24 28.33
CA LEU A 666 -18.39 -23.49 27.97
C LEU A 666 -17.67 -22.16 27.95
N ALA A 667 -16.70 -21.98 28.84
CA ALA A 667 -15.88 -20.77 28.93
C ALA A 667 -14.50 -21.00 28.28
N VAL A 668 -14.14 -20.11 27.37
CA VAL A 668 -12.91 -20.17 26.57
C VAL A 668 -12.16 -18.83 26.71
N PRO A 669 -11.05 -18.80 27.46
CA PRO A 669 -10.17 -17.65 27.45
C PRO A 669 -9.34 -17.61 26.15
N LEU A 670 -9.15 -16.42 25.60
CA LEU A 670 -8.29 -16.15 24.45
C LEU A 670 -7.11 -15.30 24.92
N THR A 671 -5.91 -15.87 24.81
CA THR A 671 -4.67 -15.34 25.40
C THR A 671 -3.52 -15.38 24.39
N ALA A 672 -3.80 -15.06 23.13
CA ALA A 672 -2.83 -15.17 22.03
C ALA A 672 -1.97 -13.90 21.84
N ASN A 673 -1.77 -13.11 22.90
CA ASN A 673 -0.95 -11.91 22.94
C ASN A 673 -0.11 -11.90 24.24
N VAL A 674 0.91 -11.05 24.30
CA VAL A 674 1.72 -10.75 25.49
C VAL A 674 1.14 -9.60 26.33
N ASP A 675 0.17 -8.85 25.80
CA ASP A 675 -0.56 -7.82 26.53
C ASP A 675 -1.85 -8.37 27.17
N PRO A 676 -1.99 -8.36 28.51
CA PRO A 676 -3.23 -8.71 29.20
C PRO A 676 -4.45 -7.88 28.77
N ALA A 677 -4.26 -6.62 28.34
CA ALA A 677 -5.34 -5.74 27.88
C ALA A 677 -6.02 -6.25 26.58
N GLU A 678 -5.35 -7.14 25.84
CA GLU A 678 -5.91 -7.81 24.67
C GLU A 678 -6.63 -9.13 24.99
N GLY A 679 -6.66 -9.56 26.25
CA GLY A 679 -7.30 -10.80 26.66
C GLY A 679 -8.83 -10.78 26.50
N TRP A 680 -9.40 -11.93 26.12
CA TRP A 680 -10.85 -12.12 25.98
C TRP A 680 -11.36 -13.37 26.68
N LEU A 681 -12.60 -13.32 27.16
CA LEU A 681 -13.35 -14.49 27.61
C LEU A 681 -14.61 -14.71 26.76
N PHE A 682 -14.67 -15.79 26.00
CA PHE A 682 -15.89 -16.20 25.30
C PHE A 682 -16.61 -17.30 26.06
N VAL A 683 -17.92 -17.17 26.17
CA VAL A 683 -18.78 -18.15 26.86
C VAL A 683 -19.91 -18.57 25.94
N TRP A 684 -19.95 -19.83 25.53
CA TRP A 684 -21.14 -20.40 24.90
C TRP A 684 -22.04 -20.95 25.98
N ALA A 685 -23.33 -20.64 25.95
CA ALA A 685 -24.29 -21.06 26.97
C ALA A 685 -25.63 -21.48 26.38
N THR A 686 -26.39 -22.28 27.12
CA THR A 686 -27.75 -22.71 26.73
C THR A 686 -28.80 -22.34 27.77
N ARG A 687 -29.95 -21.85 27.29
CA ARG A 687 -31.17 -21.63 28.08
C ARG A 687 -32.06 -22.89 28.05
N PRO A 688 -32.36 -23.52 29.21
CA PRO A 688 -33.29 -24.65 29.27
C PRO A 688 -34.73 -24.28 28.95
N ALA A 689 -35.50 -25.27 28.52
CA ALA A 689 -36.95 -25.13 28.34
C ALA A 689 -37.63 -24.75 29.66
N GLY A 690 -38.40 -23.66 29.66
CA GLY A 690 -39.15 -23.17 30.83
C GLY A 690 -38.32 -22.40 31.86
N ALA A 691 -37.03 -22.16 31.60
CA ALA A 691 -36.24 -21.24 32.41
C ALA A 691 -36.67 -19.79 32.14
N ASP A 692 -36.73 -18.96 33.19
CA ASP A 692 -37.00 -17.53 33.05
C ASP A 692 -35.90 -16.86 32.21
N PRO A 693 -36.23 -16.19 31.09
CA PRO A 693 -35.24 -15.51 30.25
C PRO A 693 -34.42 -14.48 31.02
N ASP A 694 -35.06 -13.67 31.87
CA ASP A 694 -34.42 -12.55 32.57
C ASP A 694 -33.49 -13.06 33.69
N GLU A 695 -33.89 -14.09 34.43
CA GLU A 695 -33.03 -14.76 35.40
C GLU A 695 -31.82 -15.43 34.71
N THR A 696 -32.04 -16.05 33.55
CA THR A 696 -30.97 -16.71 32.80
C THR A 696 -29.93 -15.71 32.29
N ASP A 697 -30.39 -14.60 31.69
CA ASP A 697 -29.52 -13.51 31.22
C ASP A 697 -28.71 -12.91 32.36
N ARG A 698 -29.37 -12.53 33.47
CA ARG A 698 -28.69 -11.96 34.65
C ARG A 698 -27.61 -12.90 35.19
N ARG A 699 -27.95 -14.18 35.38
CA ARG A 699 -27.00 -15.21 35.85
C ARG A 699 -25.78 -15.35 34.93
N LEU A 700 -25.98 -15.27 33.61
CA LEU A 700 -24.88 -15.41 32.64
C LEU A 700 -24.00 -14.16 32.58
N ARG A 701 -24.57 -12.96 32.69
CA ARG A 701 -23.82 -11.70 32.83
C ARG A 701 -22.99 -11.69 34.11
N ASP A 702 -23.57 -12.09 35.23
CA ASP A 702 -22.90 -12.22 36.52
C ASP A 702 -21.76 -13.25 36.45
N TYR A 703 -22.01 -14.41 35.84
CA TYR A 703 -20.99 -15.43 35.61
C TYR A 703 -19.84 -14.89 34.74
N LEU A 704 -20.16 -14.23 33.62
CA LEU A 704 -19.16 -13.66 32.71
C LEU A 704 -18.29 -12.64 33.45
N ARG A 705 -18.90 -11.68 34.14
CA ARG A 705 -18.24 -10.65 34.94
C ARG A 705 -17.33 -11.26 36.00
N ALA A 706 -17.83 -12.22 36.78
CA ALA A 706 -17.07 -12.86 37.85
C ALA A 706 -15.91 -13.71 37.30
N LYS A 707 -16.15 -14.48 36.23
CA LYS A 707 -15.12 -15.33 35.61
C LYS A 707 -14.04 -14.52 34.91
N LYS A 708 -14.41 -13.42 34.26
CA LYS A 708 -13.51 -12.45 33.66
C LYS A 708 -12.60 -11.82 34.70
N HIS A 709 -13.16 -11.37 35.83
CA HIS A 709 -12.38 -10.87 36.97
C HIS A 709 -11.45 -11.93 37.58
N GLN A 710 -11.93 -13.18 37.74
CA GLN A 710 -11.10 -14.29 38.23
C GLN A 710 -9.86 -14.54 37.34
N LEU A 711 -9.99 -14.32 36.03
CA LEU A 711 -8.91 -14.54 35.05
C LEU A 711 -8.10 -13.28 34.73
N GLY A 712 -8.48 -12.11 35.29
CA GLY A 712 -7.82 -10.84 34.99
C GLY A 712 -8.02 -10.38 33.54
N LEU A 713 -9.14 -10.73 32.90
CA LEU A 713 -9.41 -10.40 31.51
C LEU A 713 -10.23 -9.09 31.39
N PRO A 714 -9.95 -8.22 30.41
CA PRO A 714 -10.67 -6.95 30.28
C PRO A 714 -12.01 -7.07 29.58
N ARG A 715 -12.17 -8.04 28.67
CA ARG A 715 -13.34 -8.18 27.82
C ARG A 715 -13.89 -9.60 27.80
N GLY A 716 -15.19 -9.72 27.56
CA GLY A 716 -15.83 -11.00 27.34
C GLY A 716 -17.15 -10.91 26.61
N ALA A 717 -17.61 -12.03 26.08
CA ALA A 717 -18.91 -12.15 25.43
C ALA A 717 -19.56 -13.50 25.75
N VAL A 718 -20.87 -13.49 25.95
CA VAL A 718 -21.70 -14.70 26.04
C VAL A 718 -22.48 -14.89 24.75
N PHE A 719 -22.45 -16.08 24.17
CA PHE A 719 -23.31 -16.53 23.08
C PHE A 719 -24.38 -17.48 23.65
N LEU A 720 -25.61 -16.99 23.78
CA LEU A 720 -26.71 -17.71 24.42
C LEU A 720 -27.60 -18.40 23.39
N TYR A 721 -27.67 -19.72 23.44
CA TYR A 721 -28.52 -20.54 22.57
C TYR A 721 -29.76 -21.04 23.33
N ASP A 722 -30.88 -21.14 22.64
CA ASP A 722 -32.12 -21.66 23.22
C ASP A 722 -32.23 -23.18 23.01
N GLN A 723 -32.44 -23.97 24.07
CA GLN A 723 -32.58 -25.42 23.92
C GLN A 723 -33.83 -25.84 23.11
N PRO A 724 -35.02 -25.25 23.33
CA PRO A 724 -36.20 -25.52 22.51
C PRO A 724 -36.05 -25.22 21.02
N THR A 725 -35.65 -24.00 20.65
CA THR A 725 -35.58 -23.60 19.22
C THR A 725 -34.27 -23.99 18.55
N ARG A 726 -33.22 -24.26 19.33
CA ARG A 726 -31.84 -24.45 18.88
C ARG A 726 -31.21 -23.23 18.21
N GLU A 727 -31.83 -22.07 18.34
CA GLU A 727 -31.35 -20.82 17.73
C GLU A 727 -30.47 -20.02 18.69
N LEU A 728 -29.63 -19.15 18.12
CA LEU A 728 -28.89 -18.14 18.88
C LEU A 728 -29.87 -17.06 19.36
N LEU A 729 -30.14 -17.07 20.66
CA LEU A 729 -31.10 -16.20 21.32
C LEU A 729 -30.54 -14.79 21.51
N ASP A 730 -29.38 -14.69 22.17
CA ASP A 730 -28.78 -13.40 22.52
C ASP A 730 -27.24 -13.47 22.55
N ILE A 731 -26.60 -12.30 22.38
CA ILE A 731 -25.16 -12.12 22.60
C ILE A 731 -24.94 -10.97 23.58
N CYS A 732 -24.27 -11.26 24.70
CA CYS A 732 -24.03 -10.27 25.74
C CYS A 732 -22.54 -9.92 25.83
N TYR A 733 -22.19 -8.68 25.50
CA TYR A 733 -20.84 -8.14 25.70
C TYR A 733 -20.63 -7.65 27.12
N ASP A 734 -19.39 -7.79 27.59
CA ASP A 734 -18.96 -7.29 28.89
C ASP A 734 -17.55 -6.68 28.90
N GLY A 735 -17.48 -5.36 29.08
CA GLY A 735 -16.23 -4.60 29.10
C GLY A 735 -15.80 -4.04 30.47
N HIS A 736 -16.59 -4.13 31.55
CA HIS A 736 -16.21 -3.45 32.81
C HIS A 736 -15.08 -4.15 33.58
N THR A 737 -14.05 -3.37 33.92
CA THR A 737 -12.80 -3.78 34.58
C THR A 737 -12.67 -3.30 36.03
N GLY A 738 -13.65 -2.54 36.52
CA GLY A 738 -13.67 -2.05 37.90
C GLY A 738 -13.94 -3.15 38.93
N PRO A 739 -13.98 -2.79 40.23
CA PRO A 739 -14.22 -3.74 41.30
C PRO A 739 -15.58 -4.46 41.13
N LEU A 740 -15.63 -5.71 41.57
CA LEU A 740 -16.89 -6.45 41.68
C LEU A 740 -17.71 -5.95 42.86
N ASP A 741 -19.02 -6.02 42.75
CA ASP A 741 -19.89 -5.85 43.92
C ASP A 741 -19.72 -7.01 44.92
N ALA A 742 -20.28 -6.84 46.12
CA ALA A 742 -20.16 -7.82 47.19
C ALA A 742 -20.76 -9.19 46.84
N ALA A 743 -21.84 -9.24 46.04
CA ALA A 743 -22.51 -10.47 45.67
C ALA A 743 -21.69 -11.28 44.66
N LEU A 744 -21.16 -10.62 43.64
CA LEU A 744 -20.27 -11.23 42.65
C LEU A 744 -18.94 -11.64 43.28
N THR A 745 -18.41 -10.85 44.22
CA THR A 745 -17.20 -11.22 44.98
C THR A 745 -17.39 -12.53 45.75
N ALA A 746 -18.54 -12.71 46.40
CA ALA A 746 -18.85 -13.96 47.10
C ALA A 746 -18.93 -15.18 46.14
N SER A 747 -19.42 -14.95 44.92
CA SER A 747 -19.55 -16.00 43.90
C SER A 747 -18.22 -16.56 43.39
N LEU A 748 -17.10 -15.82 43.51
CA LEU A 748 -15.78 -16.24 43.01
C LEU A 748 -15.33 -17.59 43.57
N SER A 749 -15.67 -17.89 44.84
CA SER A 749 -15.33 -19.15 45.52
C SER A 749 -16.04 -20.38 44.92
N SER A 750 -17.15 -20.17 44.20
CA SER A 750 -17.94 -21.22 43.56
C SER A 750 -17.55 -21.49 42.10
N LEU A 751 -16.73 -20.62 41.52
CA LEU A 751 -16.27 -20.77 40.14
C LEU A 751 -15.21 -21.87 40.05
N ARG A 752 -15.23 -22.63 38.95
CA ARG A 752 -14.15 -23.58 38.65
C ARG A 752 -12.78 -22.87 38.68
N PRO A 753 -11.76 -23.46 39.31
CA PRO A 753 -10.46 -22.82 39.44
C PRO A 753 -9.82 -22.63 38.05
N PRO A 754 -8.99 -21.58 37.86
CA PRO A 754 -8.33 -21.33 36.58
C PRO A 754 -7.47 -22.51 36.09
N SER A 755 -6.88 -23.29 37.00
CA SER A 755 -6.06 -24.47 36.69
C SER A 755 -6.82 -25.63 36.04
N GLU A 756 -8.15 -25.66 36.17
CA GLU A 756 -9.03 -26.67 35.56
C GLU A 756 -9.55 -26.26 34.19
N LEU A 757 -9.25 -25.02 33.74
CA LEU A 757 -9.51 -24.64 32.35
C LEU A 757 -8.50 -25.37 31.47
N HIS A 758 -8.96 -26.42 30.78
CA HIS A 758 -8.16 -27.11 29.77
C HIS A 758 -7.61 -26.11 28.74
N ARG A 759 -6.38 -26.34 28.25
CA ARG A 759 -5.78 -25.58 27.13
C ARG A 759 -6.81 -25.46 26.00
N SER A 760 -7.46 -24.32 25.87
CA SER A 760 -8.32 -24.03 24.74
C SER A 760 -7.43 -23.55 23.60
N ILE A 761 -7.03 -24.52 22.78
CA ILE A 761 -6.65 -24.41 21.37
C ILE A 761 -5.72 -23.22 21.04
N HIS A 762 -4.42 -23.52 21.00
CA HIS A 762 -3.40 -22.65 20.43
C HIS A 762 -3.81 -22.20 19.02
N PRO A 763 -3.77 -20.91 18.66
CA PRO A 763 -3.91 -20.53 17.27
C PRO A 763 -2.67 -21.05 16.54
N ASN A 764 -2.84 -22.09 15.72
CA ASN A 764 -1.91 -22.36 14.64
C ASN A 764 -2.15 -21.35 13.53
N THR A 765 -1.12 -20.98 12.79
CA THR A 765 -1.24 -20.12 11.61
C THR A 765 -2.36 -20.62 10.69
N LYS A 766 -3.19 -19.73 10.11
CA LYS A 766 -4.06 -20.11 8.99
C LYS A 766 -3.14 -20.75 7.94
N ARG A 767 -3.32 -22.04 7.67
CA ARG A 767 -2.51 -22.71 6.64
C ARG A 767 -2.98 -22.14 5.30
N PRO A 768 -2.07 -21.59 4.47
CA PRO A 768 -2.43 -21.26 3.10
C PRO A 768 -3.04 -22.52 2.47
N GLN A 769 -4.13 -22.37 1.73
CA GLN A 769 -4.55 -23.47 0.86
C GLN A 769 -3.36 -23.78 -0.05
N THR A 770 -2.81 -24.99 0.06
CA THR A 770 -1.85 -25.50 -0.91
C THR A 770 -2.48 -25.32 -2.28
N ARG A 771 -1.96 -24.39 -3.09
CA ARG A 771 -2.24 -24.35 -4.54
C ARG A 771 -2.08 -25.79 -5.01
N THR A 772 -3.16 -26.37 -5.50
CA THR A 772 -3.16 -27.65 -6.19
C THR A 772 -1.97 -27.68 -7.14
N ARG A 773 -1.08 -28.66 -6.94
CA ARG A 773 0.10 -28.89 -7.77
C ARG A 773 -0.34 -28.96 -9.23
N ASN A 774 -0.05 -27.92 -10.00
CA ASN A 774 -0.16 -27.99 -11.45
C ASN A 774 0.93 -28.89 -12.02
N ALA A 775 0.50 -29.66 -13.02
CA ALA A 775 1.26 -30.33 -14.07
C ALA A 775 2.23 -31.45 -13.63
N ALA A 776 1.78 -32.67 -13.89
CA ALA A 776 2.66 -33.82 -14.08
C ALA A 776 3.80 -33.46 -15.05
N ARG A 777 5.03 -33.43 -14.54
CA ARG A 777 6.25 -33.49 -15.35
C ARG A 777 6.19 -34.78 -16.18
N HIS A 778 5.85 -34.65 -17.47
CA HIS A 778 6.12 -35.69 -18.44
C HIS A 778 7.64 -35.89 -18.50
N LYS A 779 8.12 -36.99 -17.90
CA LYS A 779 9.45 -37.52 -18.18
C LYS A 779 9.48 -37.98 -19.64
N ARG A 780 10.07 -37.19 -20.53
CA ARG A 780 10.61 -37.72 -21.79
C ARG A 780 11.81 -38.61 -21.44
N LYS A 781 11.67 -39.93 -21.62
CA LYS A 781 12.78 -40.86 -21.71
C LYS A 781 13.26 -40.86 -23.17
N ARG A 782 14.56 -40.58 -23.32
CA ARG A 782 15.44 -40.76 -24.49
C ARG A 782 14.99 -40.15 -25.82
#